data_AF-A8X1J2-F1
#
_entry.id   AF-A8X1J2-F1
#
_cell.length_a   1.000
_cell.length_b   1.000
_cell.length_c   1.000
_cell.angle_alpha   90.00
_cell.angle_beta   90.00
_cell.angle_gamma   90.00
#
_symmetry.space_group_name_H-M   'P 1'
#
loop_
_entity.id
_entity.type
_entity.pdbx_description
1 polymer ?
#
loop_
_entity_poly.entity_id
_entity_poly.type
_entity_poly.pdbx_seq_one_letter_code
_entity_poly.pdbx_strand_id
1 'polypeptide(L)'
;MFRLKSIICVGCADSGVSNVFYDTETKRPLFIQCGHPICSLCVTKYEDCPVCKKKVVNIENYAARNIYEDLKKNPLIVFKKWFKAEVDGKEFCSNCHDESRKLQLCITCELELRNLGIEYVANDGTDWEDYGQRSEILRKHEIAMNRWRGSASQKWLAPRPELKDEKEWRARFRCEYYILANRLICSDCILDHHQGHLVKSLHQLEYTPEKLKQRSSFVAANFIWSELKSREGNCLIQTMKLHRTCERLAHLAMFYYPSSNESITFGDTHNRHLSRVNKYFESSLLKIVDKISIEQGDTWIEIMEKQLSLLDEQRNCSCREVWNEMHSLYFGNQIEKKFIEIINQLENVVVSECPLFAEVFQETRNKALEASKIKLFKIYTVFCWNCDRKGICCLFDNLERQPCICSGCKMTTCMECLKINANYKCFHCGNRCFYLDFGTERRYNVDESVLDLVEFYKTNCAELFEKWWTCKASELSFCLSCSSYSDSLEVCAFCELSHRMNVLRSNRKMYCSAQYHQNMPLFFNFSNLKTFPIRWQCSDCNKRLEANWDHKYCGDNRSAKWIGNWNRGCNHLLTRLYDTKTCSSYEQNADKCEYNAIDLKDIRNYQSAMKVATMGLIFRILKSGIESVQCNSRRIKLLKIYGMLKCQTRYYFKKLMDDRVLSKMDKLSDNINELIGKLKLEWTSLKNHETECTCTISRSHSEDSGDCFESYCCLFPTM
;
A
#
# COMPACT_ATOMS: atom_id res chain seq x y z
N MET A 1 27.13 12.88 23.97
CA MET A 1 26.86 11.92 22.86
C MET A 1 25.41 11.39 22.92
N PHE A 2 25.13 10.36 22.15
CA PHE A 2 23.91 9.56 22.04
C PHE A 2 23.45 8.89 23.32
N ARG A 3 22.51 9.42 24.14
CA ARG A 3 21.94 8.68 25.31
C ARG A 3 21.14 7.41 24.91
N LEU A 4 21.75 6.53 24.14
CA LEU A 4 21.22 5.38 23.45
C LEU A 4 22.27 4.26 23.57
N LYS A 5 22.32 3.58 24.71
CA LYS A 5 22.78 2.19 24.72
C LYS A 5 21.86 1.44 23.76
N SER A 6 22.38 0.58 22.88
CA SER A 6 21.58 0.04 21.78
C SER A 6 20.30 -0.57 22.32
N ILE A 7 19.20 0.12 22.11
CA ILE A 7 17.85 -0.38 22.30
C ILE A 7 17.52 -1.48 21.28
N ILE A 8 18.45 -1.77 20.36
CA ILE A 8 18.33 -2.71 19.25
C ILE A 8 19.03 -4.02 19.60
N CYS A 9 18.34 -5.12 19.37
CA CYS A 9 18.88 -6.48 19.38
C CYS A 9 19.53 -6.82 18.03
N VAL A 10 20.81 -7.20 18.03
CA VAL A 10 21.51 -7.61 16.80
C VAL A 10 20.94 -8.87 16.16
N GLY A 11 20.41 -9.80 16.95
CA GLY A 11 19.77 -11.02 16.43
C GLY A 11 18.44 -10.73 15.74
N CYS A 12 17.66 -9.79 16.24
CA CYS A 12 16.43 -9.36 15.58
C CYS A 12 16.74 -8.62 14.27
N ALA A 13 17.77 -7.77 14.29
CA ALA A 13 18.24 -7.06 13.10
C ALA A 13 18.74 -8.03 12.01
N ASP A 14 19.56 -9.03 12.37
CA ASP A 14 20.08 -10.04 11.45
C ASP A 14 18.97 -10.93 10.86
N SER A 15 17.99 -11.32 11.68
CA SER A 15 16.83 -12.09 11.22
C SER A 15 15.84 -11.29 10.35
N GLY A 16 16.05 -9.99 10.14
CA GLY A 16 15.14 -9.13 9.38
C GLY A 16 13.77 -8.93 10.03
N VAL A 17 13.68 -9.09 11.36
CA VAL A 17 12.41 -8.92 12.09
C VAL A 17 12.05 -7.43 12.14
N SER A 18 10.78 -7.10 11.92
CA SER A 18 10.30 -5.71 11.83
C SER A 18 10.45 -4.91 13.13
N ASN A 19 10.30 -5.55 14.30
CA ASN A 19 10.57 -4.94 15.60
C ASN A 19 11.89 -5.48 16.17
N VAL A 20 12.93 -4.63 16.14
CA VAL A 20 14.27 -4.95 16.63
C VAL A 20 14.53 -4.49 18.06
N PHE A 21 13.58 -3.79 18.69
CA PHE A 21 13.78 -3.19 20.00
C PHE A 21 13.53 -4.16 21.15
N TYR A 22 14.20 -3.91 22.28
CA TYR A 22 14.00 -4.66 23.51
C TYR A 22 12.62 -4.40 24.14
N ASP A 23 12.14 -5.39 24.88
CA ASP A 23 10.96 -5.26 25.73
C ASP A 23 11.18 -5.88 27.13
N THR A 24 10.24 -5.63 28.04
CA THR A 24 10.34 -6.03 29.45
C THR A 24 9.95 -7.48 29.70
N GLU A 25 9.30 -8.12 28.73
CA GLU A 25 8.66 -9.43 28.92
C GLU A 25 9.34 -10.51 28.09
N THR A 26 9.35 -10.37 26.78
CA THR A 26 9.75 -11.36 25.79
C THR A 26 11.13 -11.12 25.20
N LYS A 27 11.52 -9.88 24.93
CA LYS A 27 12.82 -9.49 24.34
C LYS A 27 13.68 -8.77 25.37
N ARG A 28 14.00 -9.44 26.47
CA ARG A 28 14.87 -8.90 27.50
C ARG A 28 16.30 -8.72 26.96
N PRO A 29 17.00 -7.64 27.31
CA PRO A 29 18.37 -7.42 26.88
C PRO A 29 19.33 -8.39 27.56
N LEU A 30 20.19 -9.01 26.77
CA LEU A 30 21.25 -9.91 27.24
C LEU A 30 22.58 -9.47 26.63
N PHE A 31 23.65 -9.68 27.38
CA PHE A 31 24.99 -9.66 26.82
C PHE A 31 25.45 -11.06 26.51
N ILE A 32 26.16 -11.16 25.40
CA ILE A 32 26.92 -12.36 25.03
C ILE A 32 28.40 -12.06 25.21
N GLN A 33 29.22 -13.09 25.35
CA GLN A 33 30.65 -12.97 25.67
C GLN A 33 31.43 -12.01 24.74
N CYS A 34 30.98 -11.84 23.49
CA CYS A 34 31.58 -10.90 22.55
C CYS A 34 31.12 -9.43 22.70
N GLY A 35 30.22 -9.14 23.64
CA GLY A 35 29.72 -7.79 23.96
C GLY A 35 28.68 -7.23 22.98
N HIS A 36 28.19 -8.01 22.01
CA HIS A 36 27.11 -7.57 21.12
C HIS A 36 25.74 -7.69 21.81
N PRO A 37 24.81 -6.74 21.63
CA PRO A 37 23.54 -6.74 22.34
C PRO A 37 22.57 -7.74 21.68
N ILE A 38 22.08 -8.74 22.42
CA ILE A 38 21.09 -9.71 21.94
C ILE A 38 19.88 -9.75 22.87
N CYS A 39 18.74 -10.28 22.42
CA CYS A 39 17.57 -10.45 23.28
C CYS A 39 17.39 -11.90 23.71
N SER A 40 16.59 -12.13 24.76
CA SER A 40 16.25 -13.45 25.29
C SER A 40 15.64 -14.42 24.27
N LEU A 41 14.99 -13.94 23.20
CA LEU A 41 14.51 -14.82 22.11
C LEU A 41 15.60 -15.16 21.10
N CYS A 42 16.51 -14.22 20.84
CA CYS A 42 17.56 -14.43 19.86
C CYS A 42 18.72 -15.26 20.44
N VAL A 43 18.98 -15.17 21.75
CA VAL A 43 20.03 -15.95 22.41
C VAL A 43 19.80 -17.45 22.29
N THR A 44 18.54 -17.90 22.26
CA THR A 44 18.18 -19.31 22.09
C THR A 44 18.15 -19.76 20.63
N LYS A 45 18.09 -18.80 19.70
CA LYS A 45 18.00 -19.07 18.25
C LYS A 45 19.38 -19.15 17.60
N TYR A 46 20.34 -18.39 18.10
CA TYR A 46 21.68 -18.27 17.53
C TYR A 46 22.70 -19.01 18.41
N GLU A 47 23.31 -20.06 17.86
CA GLU A 47 24.46 -20.73 18.50
C GLU A 47 25.71 -19.82 18.50
N ASP A 48 25.88 -19.07 17.41
CA ASP A 48 26.96 -18.12 17.20
C ASP A 48 26.43 -16.69 17.02
N CYS A 49 27.17 -15.71 17.54
CA CYS A 49 26.85 -14.29 17.45
C CYS A 49 26.61 -13.90 15.98
N PRO A 50 25.47 -13.28 15.64
CA PRO A 50 25.17 -12.86 14.27
C PRO A 50 26.24 -11.94 13.67
N VAL A 51 26.88 -11.12 14.51
CA VAL A 51 27.85 -10.12 14.10
C VAL A 51 29.26 -10.72 13.95
N CYS A 52 29.82 -11.32 15.01
CA CYS A 52 31.22 -11.76 15.02
C CYS A 52 31.44 -13.29 14.99
N LYS A 53 30.36 -14.07 14.95
CA LYS A 53 30.38 -15.56 14.89
C LYS A 53 31.06 -16.26 16.07
N LYS A 54 31.29 -15.58 17.20
CA LYS A 54 31.71 -16.21 18.47
C LYS A 54 30.51 -16.88 19.15
N LYS A 55 30.75 -17.96 19.90
CA LYS A 55 29.69 -18.67 20.65
C LYS A 55 28.89 -17.73 21.54
N VAL A 56 27.58 -17.92 21.52
CA VAL A 56 26.63 -17.20 22.37
C VAL A 56 26.61 -17.85 23.76
N VAL A 57 26.98 -17.07 24.78
CA VAL A 57 26.86 -17.44 26.20
C VAL A 57 25.96 -16.41 26.86
N ASN A 58 24.94 -16.88 27.59
CA ASN A 58 23.94 -16.01 28.18
C ASN A 58 24.46 -15.35 29.47
N ILE A 59 24.47 -14.02 29.52
CA ILE A 59 24.67 -13.23 30.74
C ILE A 59 23.54 -12.19 30.80
N GLU A 60 22.69 -12.28 31.83
CA GLU A 60 21.65 -11.28 32.07
C GLU A 60 22.28 -9.93 32.43
N ASN A 61 21.82 -8.86 31.78
CA ASN A 61 22.26 -7.50 32.10
C ASN A 61 21.14 -6.71 32.79
N TYR A 62 21.08 -6.82 34.12
CA TYR A 62 20.12 -6.09 34.96
C TYR A 62 20.27 -4.57 34.85
N ALA A 63 21.49 -4.05 34.72
CA ALA A 63 21.72 -2.60 34.58
C ALA A 63 21.16 -2.07 33.25
N ALA A 64 21.36 -2.80 32.15
CA ALA A 64 20.74 -2.45 30.87
C ALA A 64 19.22 -2.54 30.95
N ARG A 65 18.70 -3.60 31.57
CA ARG A 65 17.26 -3.79 31.77
C ARG A 65 16.61 -2.59 32.47
N ASN A 66 17.17 -2.12 33.58
CA ASN A 66 16.65 -0.97 34.32
C ASN A 66 16.64 0.30 33.43
N ILE A 67 17.70 0.52 32.65
CA ILE A 67 17.75 1.65 31.70
C ILE A 67 16.61 1.54 30.68
N TYR A 68 16.33 0.36 30.13
CA TYR A 68 15.24 0.21 29.14
C TYR A 68 13.85 0.32 29.76
N GLU A 69 13.65 -0.17 30.99
CA GLU A 69 12.40 0.01 31.72
C GLU A 69 12.09 1.51 31.92
N ASP A 70 13.10 2.31 32.23
CA ASP A 70 12.94 3.76 32.37
C ASP A 70 12.74 4.48 31.03
N LEU A 71 13.45 4.07 29.97
CA LEU A 71 13.22 4.60 28.62
C LEU A 71 11.82 4.26 28.10
N LYS A 72 11.25 3.13 28.51
CA LYS A 72 9.85 2.81 28.20
C LYS A 72 8.88 3.67 28.99
N LYS A 73 9.11 4.03 30.24
CA LYS A 73 8.16 4.92 30.93
C LYS A 73 7.95 6.25 30.17
N ASN A 74 9.01 6.80 29.59
CA ASN A 74 8.93 8.00 28.75
C ASN A 74 9.73 7.83 27.45
N PRO A 75 9.12 7.27 26.38
CA PRO A 75 9.85 6.97 25.14
C PRO A 75 10.34 8.23 24.41
N LEU A 76 9.65 9.37 24.61
CA LEU A 76 10.02 10.64 24.01
C LEU A 76 11.34 11.19 24.58
N ILE A 77 11.71 10.80 25.80
CA ILE A 77 12.97 11.23 26.42
C ILE A 77 14.17 10.89 25.53
N VAL A 78 14.11 9.74 24.84
CA VAL A 78 15.14 9.30 23.89
C VAL A 78 15.34 10.33 22.80
N PHE A 79 14.24 10.77 22.17
CA PHE A 79 14.30 11.72 21.07
C PHE A 79 14.65 13.12 21.54
N LYS A 80 14.15 13.59 22.70
CA LYS A 80 14.53 14.88 23.30
C LYS A 80 16.03 14.96 23.56
N LYS A 81 16.58 13.92 24.21
CA LYS A 81 18.00 13.79 24.52
C LYS A 81 18.85 13.79 23.25
N TRP A 82 18.39 13.08 22.22
CA TRP A 82 19.03 13.06 20.91
C TRP A 82 18.97 14.41 20.19
N PHE A 83 17.78 15.02 20.11
CA PHE A 83 17.51 16.25 19.34
C PHE A 83 18.34 17.42 19.86
N LYS A 84 18.52 17.49 21.20
CA LYS A 84 19.32 18.51 21.89
C LYS A 84 20.75 18.04 22.24
N ALA A 85 21.20 16.90 21.70
CA ALA A 85 22.50 16.34 22.07
C ALA A 85 23.67 17.20 21.55
N GLU A 86 24.60 17.49 22.44
CA GLU A 86 25.98 17.87 22.09
C GLU A 86 26.88 16.64 22.15
N VAL A 87 27.88 16.57 21.27
CA VAL A 87 28.75 15.38 21.15
C VAL A 87 29.58 15.17 22.42
N ASP A 88 29.94 16.25 23.12
CA ASP A 88 30.82 16.22 24.30
C ASP A 88 30.08 16.00 25.64
N GLY A 89 28.77 15.73 25.60
CA GLY A 89 27.99 15.34 26.77
C GLY A 89 28.45 14.01 27.39
N LYS A 90 28.19 13.82 28.69
CA LYS A 90 28.43 12.56 29.42
C LYS A 90 27.62 11.39 28.85
N GLU A 91 28.22 10.21 28.79
CA GLU A 91 27.66 8.99 28.21
C GLU A 91 27.96 7.72 28.97
N PHE A 92 27.12 6.71 28.81
CA PHE A 92 27.33 5.41 29.44
C PHE A 92 28.45 4.62 28.76
N CYS A 93 29.45 4.22 29.54
CA CYS A 93 30.39 3.18 29.15
C CYS A 93 29.64 1.89 28.83
N SER A 94 29.93 1.26 27.70
CA SER A 94 29.28 0.02 27.32
C SER A 94 29.69 -1.18 28.17
N ASN A 95 30.79 -1.07 28.91
CA ASN A 95 31.29 -2.13 29.79
C ASN A 95 30.82 -1.94 31.25
N CYS A 96 31.14 -0.81 31.91
CA CYS A 96 30.77 -0.59 33.33
C CYS A 96 29.42 0.11 33.54
N HIS A 97 28.85 0.75 32.50
CA HIS A 97 27.60 1.50 32.57
C HIS A 97 27.63 2.77 33.45
N ASP A 98 28.82 3.29 33.75
CA ASP A 98 28.98 4.62 34.34
C ASP A 98 29.02 5.72 33.27
N GLU A 99 28.61 6.92 33.66
CA GLU A 99 28.67 8.10 32.82
C GLU A 99 30.11 8.65 32.69
N SER A 100 30.62 8.75 31.46
CA SER A 100 31.93 9.32 31.12
C SER A 100 31.84 10.29 29.94
N ARG A 101 32.68 11.32 29.94
CA ARG A 101 32.83 12.26 28.80
C ARG A 101 33.85 11.80 27.76
N LYS A 102 34.69 10.82 28.11
CA LYS A 102 35.81 10.36 27.27
C LYS A 102 35.61 8.91 26.91
N LEU A 103 34.65 8.64 26.03
CA LEU A 103 34.47 7.31 25.47
C LEU A 103 35.37 7.10 24.26
N GLN A 104 35.97 5.91 24.17
CA GLN A 104 36.85 5.52 23.07
C GLN A 104 36.43 4.16 22.52
N LEU A 105 36.82 3.88 21.28
CA LEU A 105 36.60 2.60 20.62
C LEU A 105 37.92 1.83 20.56
N CYS A 106 37.91 0.55 20.92
CA CYS A 106 39.06 -0.33 20.80
C CYS A 106 39.17 -0.88 19.37
N ILE A 107 40.05 -0.30 18.56
CA ILE A 107 40.23 -0.65 17.15
C ILE A 107 40.74 -2.07 16.99
N THR A 108 41.68 -2.49 17.83
CA THR A 108 42.19 -3.88 17.84
C THR A 108 41.03 -4.88 17.97
N CYS A 109 40.13 -4.67 18.92
CA CYS A 109 38.97 -5.55 19.09
C CYS A 109 37.98 -5.48 17.94
N GLU A 110 37.72 -4.30 17.36
CA GLU A 110 36.77 -4.19 16.24
C GLU A 110 37.29 -4.86 14.95
N LEU A 111 38.60 -4.85 14.72
CA LEU A 111 39.24 -5.58 13.63
C LEU A 111 39.13 -7.10 13.84
N GLU A 112 39.42 -7.60 15.05
CA GLU A 112 39.25 -9.00 15.39
C GLU A 112 37.80 -9.48 15.23
N LEU A 113 36.84 -8.65 15.65
CA LEU A 113 35.41 -8.93 15.56
C LEU A 113 34.84 -8.73 14.14
N ARG A 114 35.62 -8.15 13.22
CA ARG A 114 35.24 -7.87 11.83
C ARG A 114 34.02 -6.96 11.70
N ASN A 115 33.84 -6.03 12.64
CA ASN A 115 32.71 -5.09 12.69
C ASN A 115 32.94 -3.84 11.83
N LEU A 116 34.06 -3.77 11.12
CA LEU A 116 34.44 -2.62 10.31
C LEU A 116 33.58 -2.54 9.04
N GLY A 117 32.64 -1.62 9.01
CA GLY A 117 32.09 -1.05 7.78
C GLY A 117 33.12 -0.11 7.15
N ILE A 118 33.18 -0.12 5.81
CA ILE A 118 34.12 0.70 5.05
C ILE A 118 33.31 1.65 4.16
N GLU A 119 33.60 2.94 4.30
CA GLU A 119 33.08 4.01 3.44
C GLU A 119 34.25 4.60 2.65
N TYR A 120 34.08 4.77 1.33
CA TYR A 120 35.03 5.49 0.49
C TYR A 120 34.62 6.95 0.42
N VAL A 121 35.53 7.85 0.75
CA VAL A 121 35.33 9.29 0.70
C VAL A 121 36.40 9.95 -0.14
N ALA A 122 36.13 11.12 -0.71
CA ALA A 122 37.15 11.86 -1.44
C ALA A 122 38.37 12.15 -0.54
N ASN A 123 39.56 12.00 -1.10
CA ASN A 123 40.79 12.39 -0.43
C ASN A 123 40.91 13.92 -0.48
N ASP A 124 40.89 14.55 0.68
CA ASP A 124 41.02 16.00 0.84
C ASP A 124 42.49 16.47 0.90
N GLY A 125 43.45 15.55 0.72
CA GLY A 125 44.88 15.81 0.80
C GLY A 125 45.44 15.84 2.22
N THR A 126 44.61 15.59 3.24
CA THR A 126 45.08 15.50 4.63
C THR A 126 45.70 14.13 4.89
N ASP A 127 46.93 14.13 5.43
CA ASP A 127 47.60 12.92 5.90
C ASP A 127 46.77 12.24 7.00
N TRP A 128 46.58 10.93 6.86
CA TRP A 128 45.73 10.16 7.75
C TRP A 128 46.33 8.78 8.04
N GLU A 129 46.28 8.36 9.30
CA GLU A 129 46.81 7.08 9.78
C GLU A 129 45.87 5.91 9.47
N ASP A 130 46.36 4.90 8.73
CA ASP A 130 45.65 3.62 8.55
C ASP A 130 45.74 2.77 9.82
N TYR A 131 44.59 2.50 10.41
CA TYR A 131 44.44 1.66 11.60
C TYR A 131 44.08 0.21 11.26
N GLY A 132 44.22 -0.22 10.00
CA GLY A 132 43.88 -1.58 9.53
C GLY A 132 42.69 -1.64 8.57
N GLN A 133 42.18 -0.48 8.13
CA GLN A 133 41.08 -0.36 7.19
C GLN A 133 41.46 -0.93 5.82
N ARG A 134 42.68 -0.69 5.33
CA ARG A 134 43.15 -1.19 4.03
C ARG A 134 43.22 -2.72 3.99
N SER A 135 43.75 -3.35 5.04
CA SER A 135 43.85 -4.81 5.12
C SER A 135 42.48 -5.49 5.18
N GLU A 136 41.52 -4.93 5.92
CA GLU A 136 40.16 -5.49 6.03
C GLU A 136 39.38 -5.39 4.70
N ILE A 137 39.62 -4.32 3.94
CA ILE A 137 39.09 -4.14 2.58
C ILE A 137 39.56 -5.26 1.65
N LEU A 138 40.87 -5.51 1.61
CA LEU A 138 41.45 -6.55 0.75
C LEU A 138 40.86 -7.93 1.08
N ARG A 139 40.75 -8.24 2.37
CA ARG A 139 40.15 -9.48 2.85
C ARG A 139 38.68 -9.64 2.43
N LYS A 140 37.85 -8.60 2.55
CA LYS A 140 36.44 -8.65 2.11
C LYS A 140 36.31 -8.85 0.61
N HIS A 141 37.17 -8.20 -0.16
CA HIS A 141 37.23 -8.36 -1.60
C HIS A 141 37.59 -9.81 -1.99
N GLU A 142 38.58 -10.42 -1.33
CA GLU A 142 38.94 -11.83 -1.55
C GLU A 142 37.79 -12.81 -1.24
N ILE A 143 37.06 -12.58 -0.13
CA ILE A 143 35.89 -13.41 0.21
C ILE A 143 34.79 -13.28 -0.83
N ALA A 144 34.50 -12.06 -1.30
CA ALA A 144 33.55 -11.83 -2.37
C ALA A 144 34.00 -12.56 -3.65
N MET A 145 35.26 -12.42 -4.06
CA MET A 145 35.80 -13.12 -5.22
C MET A 145 35.67 -14.64 -5.10
N ASN A 146 35.92 -15.21 -3.92
CA ASN A 146 35.80 -16.65 -3.68
C ASN A 146 34.36 -17.17 -3.69
N ARG A 147 33.38 -16.37 -3.23
CA ARG A 147 31.94 -16.71 -3.32
C ARG A 147 31.40 -16.72 -4.75
N TRP A 148 32.02 -15.96 -5.65
CA TRP A 148 31.56 -15.75 -7.03
C TRP A 148 32.33 -16.54 -8.09
N ARG A 149 33.25 -17.44 -7.69
CA ARG A 149 33.87 -18.43 -8.59
C ARG A 149 32.81 -19.45 -9.05
N GLY A 150 32.06 -19.11 -10.10
CA GLY A 150 31.08 -20.01 -10.73
C GLY A 150 29.99 -19.34 -11.59
N SER A 151 29.78 -18.02 -11.47
CA SER A 151 28.74 -17.31 -12.26
C SER A 151 29.34 -16.39 -13.32
N ALA A 152 28.80 -16.41 -14.54
CA ALA A 152 29.26 -15.65 -15.72
C ALA A 152 29.13 -14.11 -15.62
N SER A 153 28.73 -13.56 -14.47
CA SER A 153 28.55 -12.12 -14.23
C SER A 153 29.71 -11.49 -13.46
N GLN A 154 30.94 -11.58 -13.97
CA GLN A 154 32.09 -10.85 -13.40
C GLN A 154 32.02 -9.32 -13.64
N LYS A 155 31.08 -8.85 -14.48
CA LYS A 155 30.98 -7.45 -14.93
C LYS A 155 30.54 -6.43 -13.86
N TRP A 156 30.06 -6.88 -12.69
CA TRP A 156 29.52 -6.01 -11.62
C TRP A 156 30.32 -6.06 -10.31
N LEU A 157 31.45 -6.78 -10.29
CA LEU A 157 32.32 -6.79 -9.12
C LEU A 157 33.01 -5.42 -9.02
N ALA A 158 32.92 -4.78 -7.86
CA ALA A 158 33.65 -3.56 -7.58
C ALA A 158 35.15 -3.77 -7.91
N PRO A 159 35.82 -2.83 -8.60
CA PRO A 159 37.22 -2.98 -8.94
C PRO A 159 38.06 -3.20 -7.68
N ARG A 160 39.23 -3.85 -7.83
CA ARG A 160 40.17 -4.03 -6.72
C ARG A 160 40.35 -2.68 -6.00
N PRO A 161 40.32 -2.64 -4.67
CA PRO A 161 40.54 -1.43 -3.89
C PRO A 161 41.84 -0.69 -4.25
N GLU A 162 42.86 -1.44 -4.69
CA GLU A 162 44.14 -0.96 -5.24
C GLU A 162 43.98 -0.11 -6.53
N LEU A 163 42.81 -0.13 -7.18
CA LEU A 163 42.49 0.58 -8.44
C LEU A 163 41.63 1.84 -8.26
N LYS A 164 41.14 2.15 -7.05
CA LYS A 164 40.66 3.53 -6.78
C LYS A 164 41.90 4.35 -6.45
N ASP A 165 42.14 5.40 -7.23
CA ASP A 165 43.28 6.28 -7.03
C ASP A 165 43.27 6.79 -5.58
N GLU A 166 44.22 6.37 -4.74
CA GLU A 166 44.31 6.83 -3.34
C GLU A 166 44.47 8.36 -3.29
N LYS A 167 44.93 8.96 -4.38
CA LYS A 167 44.97 10.42 -4.56
C LYS A 167 43.58 11.05 -4.64
N GLU A 168 42.56 10.29 -5.03
CA GLU A 168 41.18 10.75 -5.16
C GLU A 168 40.26 10.23 -4.05
N TRP A 169 40.49 9.04 -3.49
CA TRP A 169 39.59 8.41 -2.50
C TRP A 169 40.33 7.71 -1.35
N ARG A 170 39.80 7.82 -0.12
CA ARG A 170 40.32 7.11 1.09
C ARG A 170 39.24 6.32 1.82
N ALA A 171 39.67 5.31 2.59
CA ALA A 171 38.79 4.47 3.41
C ALA A 171 38.58 5.05 4.82
N ARG A 172 37.33 5.10 5.30
CA ARG A 172 36.98 5.53 6.66
C ARG A 172 36.47 4.39 7.53
N PHE A 173 36.81 4.45 8.83
CA PHE A 173 36.25 3.55 9.84
C PHE A 173 34.76 3.84 10.01
N ARG A 174 33.88 2.86 9.75
CA ARG A 174 32.44 3.00 9.97
C ARG A 174 31.86 1.80 10.67
N CYS A 175 31.08 2.03 11.70
CA CYS A 175 30.14 1.06 12.25
C CYS A 175 28.71 1.58 12.13
N GLU A 176 27.77 0.66 12.03
CA GLU A 176 26.36 0.96 12.30
C GLU A 176 26.23 1.60 13.68
N TYR A 177 25.33 2.58 13.83
CA TYR A 177 25.25 3.36 15.06
C TYR A 177 24.99 2.48 16.30
N TYR A 178 24.12 1.50 16.16
CA TYR A 178 23.82 0.58 17.26
C TYR A 178 25.03 -0.29 17.64
N ILE A 179 25.91 -0.64 16.70
CA ILE A 179 27.16 -1.35 17.03
C ILE A 179 28.08 -0.38 17.78
N LEU A 180 28.32 0.80 17.20
CA LEU A 180 29.18 1.83 17.78
C LEU A 180 28.77 2.14 19.23
N ALA A 181 27.48 2.33 19.48
CA ALA A 181 26.94 2.69 20.79
C ALA A 181 27.15 1.62 21.89
N ASN A 182 27.38 0.34 21.56
CA ASN A 182 27.70 -0.70 22.56
C ASN A 182 29.19 -1.00 22.67
N ARG A 183 30.05 -0.33 21.90
CA ARG A 183 31.48 -0.65 21.85
C ARG A 183 32.34 0.49 22.37
N LEU A 184 31.71 1.62 22.70
CA LEU A 184 32.34 2.77 23.29
C LEU A 184 32.51 2.58 24.80
N ILE A 185 33.77 2.63 25.25
CA ILE A 185 34.19 2.32 26.62
C ILE A 185 34.93 3.51 27.24
N CYS A 186 34.85 3.64 28.57
CA CYS A 186 35.56 4.67 29.33
C CYS A 186 37.04 4.31 29.53
N SER A 187 37.83 5.31 29.94
CA SER A 187 39.28 5.14 30.19
C SER A 187 39.59 4.06 31.23
N ASP A 188 38.79 3.92 32.29
CA ASP A 188 39.02 2.89 33.32
C ASP A 188 38.85 1.48 32.75
N CYS A 189 37.76 1.25 31.99
CA CYS A 189 37.54 -0.02 31.30
C CYS A 189 38.61 -0.34 30.25
N ILE A 190 39.28 0.68 29.68
CA ILE A 190 40.39 0.47 28.75
C ILE A 190 41.61 -0.05 29.50
N LEU A 191 41.91 0.52 30.67
CA LEU A 191 43.01 0.06 31.51
C LEU A 191 42.79 -1.37 32.00
N ASP A 192 41.56 -1.71 32.39
CA ASP A 192 41.23 -2.99 33.00
C ASP A 192 41.10 -4.15 31.98
N HIS A 193 40.67 -3.87 30.75
CA HIS A 193 40.29 -4.93 29.79
C HIS A 193 40.91 -4.80 28.40
N HIS A 194 41.55 -3.67 28.10
CA HIS A 194 42.11 -3.39 26.77
C HIS A 194 43.55 -2.87 26.85
N GLN A 195 44.28 -3.27 27.88
CA GLN A 195 45.68 -2.89 28.06
C GLN A 195 46.50 -3.35 26.85
N GLY A 196 47.26 -2.42 26.25
CA GLY A 196 48.09 -2.69 25.06
C GLY A 196 47.32 -2.71 23.73
N HIS A 197 46.00 -2.52 23.73
CA HIS A 197 45.22 -2.43 22.49
C HIS A 197 45.24 -0.99 21.93
N LEU A 198 45.06 -0.87 20.61
CA LEU A 198 44.88 0.42 19.94
C LEU A 198 43.47 0.95 20.22
N VAL A 199 43.39 2.10 20.90
CA VAL A 199 42.12 2.79 21.21
C VAL A 199 42.10 4.18 20.58
N LYS A 200 40.96 4.59 20.02
CA LYS A 200 40.79 5.90 19.38
C LYS A 200 39.46 6.53 19.77
N SER A 201 39.43 7.86 19.92
CA SER A 201 38.20 8.61 20.14
C SER A 201 37.38 8.70 18.85
N LEU A 202 36.08 9.02 18.97
CA LEU A 202 35.21 9.21 17.80
C LEU A 202 35.72 10.32 16.87
N HIS A 203 36.28 11.39 17.42
CA HIS A 203 36.89 12.47 16.65
C HIS A 203 38.11 11.97 15.84
N GLN A 204 38.97 11.16 16.45
CA GLN A 204 40.12 10.56 15.76
C GLN A 204 39.71 9.58 14.64
N LEU A 205 38.48 9.06 14.70
CA LEU A 205 37.86 8.22 13.68
C LEU A 205 37.01 9.03 12.68
N GLU A 206 37.11 10.35 12.67
CA GLU A 206 36.42 11.26 11.74
C GLU A 206 34.87 11.13 11.78
N TYR A 207 34.31 10.83 12.95
CA TYR A 207 32.87 10.95 13.16
C TYR A 207 32.51 12.41 13.45
N THR A 208 31.71 13.02 12.56
CA THR A 208 31.16 14.36 12.80
C THR A 208 29.91 14.29 13.67
N PRO A 209 29.61 15.33 14.46
CA PRO A 209 28.35 15.47 15.20
C PRO A 209 27.11 15.22 14.34
N GLU A 210 27.08 15.78 13.13
CA GLU A 210 25.95 15.72 12.21
C GLU A 210 25.71 14.29 11.72
N LYS A 211 26.79 13.58 11.36
CA LYS A 211 26.69 12.17 10.93
C LYS A 211 26.22 11.26 12.05
N LEU A 212 26.70 11.48 13.28
CA LEU A 212 26.23 10.71 14.42
C LEU A 212 24.77 11.03 14.76
N LYS A 213 24.36 12.30 14.70
CA LYS A 213 22.96 12.74 14.85
C LYS A 213 22.06 12.08 13.82
N GLN A 214 22.44 12.12 12.55
CA GLN A 214 21.68 11.52 11.46
C GLN A 214 21.56 10.00 11.59
N ARG A 215 22.63 9.28 11.98
CA ARG A 215 22.55 7.82 12.14
C ARG A 215 21.76 7.39 13.37
N SER A 216 21.79 8.19 14.44
CA SER A 216 21.03 7.92 15.67
C SER A 216 19.57 8.36 15.59
N SER A 217 19.21 9.30 14.71
CA SER A 217 17.84 9.77 14.53
C SER A 217 16.89 8.65 14.14
N PHE A 218 17.32 7.77 13.23
CA PHE A 218 16.56 6.59 12.81
C PHE A 218 16.24 5.68 13.99
N VAL A 219 17.19 5.49 14.91
CA VAL A 219 17.03 4.67 16.11
C VAL A 219 16.04 5.33 17.08
N ALA A 220 16.20 6.62 17.35
CA ALA A 220 15.31 7.38 18.24
C ALA A 220 13.86 7.45 17.73
N ALA A 221 13.69 7.71 16.44
CA ALA A 221 12.38 7.80 15.80
C ALA A 221 11.66 6.45 15.74
N ASN A 222 12.34 5.38 15.33
CA ASN A 222 11.73 4.06 15.25
C ASN A 222 11.41 3.48 16.63
N PHE A 223 12.17 3.87 17.68
CA PHE A 223 11.85 3.49 19.04
C PHE A 223 10.50 4.05 19.48
N ILE A 224 10.30 5.36 19.33
CA ILE A 224 9.02 6.00 19.66
C ILE A 224 7.89 5.40 18.83
N TRP A 225 8.13 5.19 17.53
CA TRP A 225 7.15 4.54 16.66
C TRP A 225 6.74 3.15 17.15
N SER A 226 7.72 2.33 17.55
CA SER A 226 7.49 1.00 18.09
C SER A 226 6.69 1.04 19.40
N GLU A 227 7.02 1.98 20.29
CA GLU A 227 6.36 2.15 21.58
C GLU A 227 4.93 2.68 21.43
N LEU A 228 4.69 3.60 20.51
CA LEU A 228 3.34 4.04 20.16
C LEU A 228 2.49 2.88 19.63
N LYS A 229 3.08 2.04 18.79
CA LYS A 229 2.39 0.87 18.21
C LYS A 229 2.01 -0.16 19.28
N SER A 230 2.80 -0.29 20.34
CA SER A 230 2.50 -1.25 21.42
C SER A 230 1.50 -0.74 22.46
N ARG A 231 1.33 0.58 22.61
CA ARG A 231 0.48 1.18 23.67
C ARG A 231 -0.98 1.37 23.29
N GLU A 232 -1.37 1.06 22.05
CA GLU A 232 -2.72 1.22 21.49
C GLU A 232 -3.70 2.06 22.33
N GLY A 233 -3.76 3.38 22.08
CA GLY A 233 -4.68 4.25 22.82
C GLY A 233 -6.16 3.92 22.58
N ASN A 234 -7.00 4.28 23.56
CA ASN A 234 -8.45 4.13 23.49
C ASN A 234 -9.07 4.96 22.35
N CYS A 235 -8.42 6.08 21.98
CA CYS A 235 -8.86 6.92 20.88
C CYS A 235 -8.02 6.72 19.60
N LEU A 236 -8.65 6.21 18.54
CA LEU A 236 -7.98 5.97 17.25
C LEU A 236 -7.46 7.27 16.61
N ILE A 237 -8.23 8.37 16.63
CA ILE A 237 -7.80 9.65 16.04
C ILE A 237 -6.59 10.21 16.78
N GLN A 238 -6.61 10.23 18.11
CA GLN A 238 -5.48 10.70 18.91
C GLN A 238 -4.24 9.81 18.70
N THR A 239 -4.44 8.48 18.60
CA THR A 239 -3.36 7.53 18.29
C THR A 239 -2.76 7.78 16.90
N MET A 240 -3.60 7.94 15.87
CA MET A 240 -3.13 8.28 14.51
C MET A 240 -2.39 9.61 14.47
N LYS A 241 -2.87 10.62 15.21
CA LYS A 241 -2.21 11.91 15.35
C LYS A 241 -0.83 11.76 15.99
N LEU A 242 -0.69 10.99 17.08
CA LEU A 242 0.60 10.70 17.71
C LEU A 242 1.57 10.03 16.74
N HIS A 243 1.11 9.02 15.99
CA HIS A 243 1.92 8.39 14.95
C HIS A 243 2.33 9.37 13.85
N ARG A 244 1.42 10.27 13.43
CA ARG A 244 1.72 11.27 12.41
C ARG A 244 2.74 12.31 12.89
N THR A 245 2.64 12.78 14.14
CA THR A 245 3.64 13.66 14.75
C THR A 245 4.99 12.95 14.85
N CYS A 246 5.00 11.67 15.26
CA CYS A 246 6.22 10.85 15.29
C CYS A 246 6.88 10.73 13.91
N GLU A 247 6.10 10.52 12.86
CA GLU A 247 6.60 10.45 11.48
C GLU A 247 7.24 11.77 11.03
N ARG A 248 6.64 12.91 11.38
CA ARG A 248 7.20 14.23 11.05
C ARG A 248 8.48 14.51 11.82
N LEU A 249 8.54 14.13 13.10
CA LEU A 249 9.75 14.21 13.91
C LEU A 249 10.86 13.30 13.34
N ALA A 250 10.53 12.07 12.95
CA ALA A 250 11.46 11.15 12.29
C ALA A 250 12.03 11.76 11.01
N HIS A 251 11.15 12.31 10.18
CA HIS A 251 11.52 12.96 8.93
C HIS A 251 12.38 14.19 9.17
N LEU A 252 12.01 15.08 10.09
CA LEU A 252 12.84 16.21 10.51
C LEU A 252 14.24 15.72 10.93
N ALA A 253 14.29 14.68 11.76
CA ALA A 253 15.51 14.16 12.32
C ALA A 253 16.47 13.54 11.28
N MET A 254 15.94 13.01 10.18
CA MET A 254 16.73 12.43 9.08
C MET A 254 17.34 13.48 8.16
N PHE A 255 16.69 14.64 8.01
CA PHE A 255 17.03 15.63 6.97
C PHE A 255 17.44 17.01 7.51
N TYR A 256 17.31 17.26 8.82
CA TYR A 256 17.67 18.55 9.43
C TYR A 256 19.19 18.77 9.51
N TYR A 257 19.99 17.72 9.68
CA TYR A 257 21.44 17.81 9.79
C TYR A 257 22.08 17.55 8.41
N PRO A 258 22.39 18.59 7.61
CA PRO A 258 22.98 18.39 6.29
C PRO A 258 24.35 17.70 6.41
N SER A 259 24.57 16.65 5.62
CA SER A 259 25.92 16.10 5.42
C SER A 259 26.71 17.13 4.62
N SER A 260 27.68 17.78 5.25
CA SER A 260 28.37 18.95 4.68
C SER A 260 29.20 18.66 3.42
N ASN A 261 29.40 17.39 3.02
CA ASN A 261 30.26 17.01 1.89
C ASN A 261 29.77 15.81 1.08
N GLU A 262 28.59 15.27 1.36
CA GLU A 262 27.97 14.30 0.44
C GLU A 262 26.96 15.07 -0.38
N SER A 263 27.29 15.31 -1.66
CA SER A 263 26.24 15.22 -2.66
C SER A 263 25.64 13.84 -2.44
N ILE A 264 24.52 13.77 -1.70
CA ILE A 264 23.82 12.52 -1.57
C ILE A 264 23.34 12.23 -2.97
N THR A 265 24.13 11.45 -3.70
CA THR A 265 23.75 10.77 -4.93
C THR A 265 22.81 9.65 -4.48
N PHE A 266 21.66 10.05 -3.92
CA PHE A 266 20.47 9.26 -4.03
C PHE A 266 20.32 9.08 -5.53
N GLY A 267 20.66 7.91 -6.05
CA GLY A 267 20.45 7.60 -7.46
C GLY A 267 18.98 7.88 -7.73
N ASP A 268 18.71 8.97 -8.45
CA ASP A 268 17.45 9.55 -8.93
C ASP A 268 16.13 8.89 -8.49
N THR A 269 15.98 8.56 -7.21
CA THR A 269 14.80 7.93 -6.60
C THR A 269 14.05 9.03 -5.87
N HIS A 270 12.81 9.24 -6.25
CA HIS A 270 12.20 10.55 -6.18
C HIS A 270 11.86 11.04 -4.77
N ASN A 271 11.85 12.37 -4.60
CA ASN A 271 12.08 13.08 -3.33
C ASN A 271 10.90 13.15 -2.34
N ARG A 272 10.12 12.08 -2.11
CA ARG A 272 9.01 12.08 -1.13
C ARG A 272 8.92 10.80 -0.29
N HIS A 273 8.62 10.92 1.00
CA HIS A 273 8.35 9.84 1.94
C HIS A 273 6.84 9.72 2.18
N LEU A 274 6.24 8.57 1.82
CA LEU A 274 4.81 8.31 2.06
C LEU A 274 4.53 8.12 3.54
N SER A 275 3.31 8.51 3.96
CA SER A 275 2.91 8.29 5.33
C SER A 275 2.68 6.81 5.61
N ARG A 276 3.35 6.31 6.65
CA ARG A 276 3.16 4.98 7.23
C ARG A 276 1.86 4.88 8.06
N VAL A 277 1.22 6.01 8.37
CA VAL A 277 0.00 6.08 9.19
C VAL A 277 -1.23 5.84 8.34
N ASN A 278 -1.38 6.62 7.26
CA ASN A 278 -2.47 6.47 6.31
C ASN A 278 -2.12 7.16 4.98
N LYS A 279 -2.59 6.59 3.87
CA LYS A 279 -2.33 7.04 2.51
C LYS A 279 -2.78 8.46 2.15
N TYR A 280 -3.77 9.02 2.84
CA TYR A 280 -4.26 10.38 2.55
C TYR A 280 -3.50 11.47 3.29
N PHE A 281 -2.57 11.14 4.18
CA PHE A 281 -1.67 12.14 4.73
C PHE A 281 -0.72 12.66 3.65
N GLU A 282 -0.40 13.95 3.71
CA GLU A 282 0.56 14.54 2.78
C GLU A 282 1.94 13.87 2.92
N SER A 283 2.53 13.49 1.79
CA SER A 283 3.89 12.95 1.72
C SER A 283 4.92 13.99 2.14
N SER A 284 5.91 13.60 2.96
CA SER A 284 7.00 14.50 3.36
C SER A 284 8.07 14.61 2.27
N LEU A 285 8.71 15.77 2.09
CA LEU A 285 9.74 15.99 1.06
C LEU A 285 11.15 15.58 1.55
N LEU A 286 11.84 14.70 0.82
CA LEU A 286 13.20 14.19 1.15
C LEU A 286 14.26 15.28 1.36
N LYS A 287 14.11 16.43 0.69
CA LYS A 287 14.99 17.60 0.86
C LYS A 287 14.23 18.66 1.66
N ILE A 288 14.45 18.71 2.98
CA ILE A 288 14.05 19.85 3.82
C ILE A 288 15.08 20.96 3.58
N VAL A 289 15.12 21.55 2.38
CA VAL A 289 16.12 22.59 2.11
C VAL A 289 15.70 23.93 2.74
N ASP A 290 14.40 24.23 2.94
CA ASP A 290 14.02 25.59 3.40
C ASP A 290 12.74 25.74 4.26
N LYS A 291 12.11 24.69 4.82
CA LYS A 291 10.72 24.83 5.35
C LYS A 291 10.38 24.46 6.79
N ILE A 292 11.20 23.69 7.52
CA ILE A 292 10.87 23.30 8.90
C ILE A 292 11.98 23.79 9.83
N SER A 293 11.64 24.75 10.69
CA SER A 293 12.57 25.34 11.64
C SER A 293 12.75 24.43 12.89
N ILE A 294 13.82 24.64 13.67
CA ILE A 294 14.01 23.90 14.93
C ILE A 294 12.85 24.15 15.87
N GLU A 295 12.31 25.37 15.90
CA GLU A 295 11.20 25.79 16.76
C GLU A 295 9.93 24.97 16.47
N GLN A 296 9.69 24.64 15.19
CA GLN A 296 8.59 23.75 14.81
C GLN A 296 8.83 22.31 15.32
N GLY A 297 10.09 21.85 15.31
CA GLY A 297 10.50 20.58 15.91
C GLY A 297 10.27 20.55 17.43
N ASP A 298 10.67 21.60 18.15
CA ASP A 298 10.41 21.75 19.59
C ASP A 298 8.91 21.77 19.88
N THR A 299 8.11 22.48 19.07
CA THR A 299 6.64 22.50 19.19
C THR A 299 6.04 21.09 19.06
N TRP A 300 6.48 20.31 18.07
CA TRP A 300 6.03 18.92 17.90
C TRP A 300 6.45 18.02 19.06
N ILE A 301 7.66 18.21 19.60
CA ILE A 301 8.13 17.49 20.79
C ILE A 301 7.24 17.80 22.00
N GLU A 302 6.93 19.07 22.26
CA GLU A 302 6.08 19.47 23.39
C GLU A 302 4.65 18.92 23.26
N ILE A 303 4.07 18.99 22.07
CA ILE A 303 2.74 18.43 21.80
C ILE A 303 2.76 16.92 21.98
N MET A 304 3.78 16.24 21.45
CA MET A 304 3.91 14.80 21.58
C MET A 304 4.05 14.38 23.04
N GLU A 305 4.80 15.12 23.86
CA GLU A 305 4.93 14.85 25.29
C GLU A 305 3.60 14.95 26.01
N LYS A 306 2.91 16.09 25.85
CA LYS A 306 1.60 16.33 26.48
C LYS A 306 0.55 15.33 26.00
N GLN A 307 0.59 14.94 24.73
CA GLN A 307 -0.36 13.97 24.17
C GLN A 307 -0.04 12.53 24.62
N LEU A 308 1.24 12.17 24.79
CA LEU A 308 1.68 10.89 25.33
C LEU A 308 1.28 10.72 26.79
N SER A 309 1.40 11.77 27.62
CA SER A 309 0.98 11.71 29.03
C SER A 309 -0.52 11.50 29.19
N LEU A 310 -1.32 11.97 28.21
CA LEU A 310 -2.77 11.79 28.19
C LEU A 310 -3.21 10.44 27.60
N LEU A 311 -2.31 9.64 27.02
CA LEU A 311 -2.65 8.41 26.30
C LEU A 311 -3.36 7.39 27.21
N ASP A 312 -2.85 7.23 28.44
CA ASP A 312 -3.41 6.30 29.44
C ASP A 312 -4.67 6.87 30.12
N GLU A 313 -4.90 8.18 30.02
CA GLU A 313 -6.06 8.90 30.58
C GLU A 313 -7.21 9.04 29.57
N GLN A 314 -7.05 8.52 28.35
CA GLN A 314 -8.06 8.61 27.30
C GLN A 314 -9.34 7.89 27.72
N ARG A 315 -10.46 8.62 27.72
CA ARG A 315 -11.79 8.02 27.80
C ARG A 315 -12.07 7.16 26.57
N ASN A 316 -12.84 6.11 26.75
CA ASN A 316 -13.33 5.29 25.65
C ASN A 316 -14.15 6.15 24.67
N CYS A 317 -13.87 6.00 23.37
CA CYS A 317 -14.66 6.60 22.29
C CYS A 317 -15.12 5.55 21.27
N SER A 318 -16.20 5.86 20.57
CA SER A 318 -16.74 5.08 19.45
C SER A 318 -15.92 5.25 18.15
N CYS A 319 -14.84 6.01 18.19
CA CYS A 319 -13.96 6.31 17.06
C CYS A 319 -13.44 5.07 16.32
N ARG A 320 -13.01 4.04 17.04
CA ARG A 320 -12.56 2.77 16.45
C ARG A 320 -13.73 1.93 15.94
N GLU A 321 -14.87 1.97 16.63
CA GLU A 321 -16.09 1.29 16.21
C GLU A 321 -16.60 1.85 14.88
N VAL A 322 -16.69 3.19 14.77
CA VAL A 322 -17.09 3.89 13.54
C VAL A 322 -16.12 3.59 12.40
N TRP A 323 -14.81 3.60 12.66
CA TRP A 323 -13.80 3.24 11.66
C TRP A 323 -14.02 1.83 11.11
N ASN A 324 -14.15 0.85 12.00
CA ASN A 324 -14.33 -0.56 11.67
C ASN A 324 -15.67 -0.80 10.97
N GLU A 325 -16.75 -0.19 11.45
CA GLU A 325 -18.07 -0.23 10.81
C GLU A 325 -17.99 0.29 9.38
N MET A 326 -17.44 1.49 9.18
CA MET A 326 -17.34 2.08 7.84
C MET A 326 -16.45 1.26 6.90
N HIS A 327 -15.38 0.63 7.40
CA HIS A 327 -14.58 -0.31 6.62
C HIS A 327 -15.37 -1.58 6.26
N SER A 328 -16.14 -2.13 7.21
CA SER A 328 -17.00 -3.31 6.97
C SER A 328 -18.12 -3.02 5.96
N LEU A 329 -18.60 -1.77 5.92
CA LEU A 329 -19.56 -1.27 4.94
C LEU A 329 -18.90 -0.90 3.60
N TYR A 330 -17.57 -1.04 3.46
CA TYR A 330 -16.77 -0.68 2.29
C TYR A 330 -16.71 0.83 1.97
N PHE A 331 -16.88 1.68 2.98
CA PHE A 331 -16.71 3.13 2.91
C PHE A 331 -15.38 3.57 3.57
N GLY A 332 -14.39 2.67 3.61
CA GLY A 332 -13.07 2.91 4.22
C GLY A 332 -12.39 4.19 3.73
N ASN A 333 -12.35 4.39 2.41
CA ASN A 333 -11.78 5.60 1.82
C ASN A 333 -12.42 6.90 2.33
N GLN A 334 -13.74 6.90 2.58
CA GLN A 334 -14.46 8.10 3.03
C GLN A 334 -14.14 8.41 4.49
N ILE A 335 -14.13 7.39 5.35
CA ILE A 335 -13.84 7.58 6.77
C ILE A 335 -12.36 7.92 7.00
N GLU A 336 -11.45 7.31 6.23
CA GLU A 336 -10.02 7.63 6.25
C GLU A 336 -9.75 9.11 5.93
N LYS A 337 -10.34 9.63 4.85
CA LYS A 337 -10.23 11.04 4.47
C LYS A 337 -10.73 11.96 5.59
N LYS A 338 -11.90 11.66 6.15
CA LYS A 338 -12.48 12.47 7.24
C LYS A 338 -11.63 12.47 8.50
N PHE A 339 -11.08 11.32 8.89
CA PHE A 339 -10.18 11.25 10.04
C PHE A 339 -8.93 12.11 9.80
N ILE A 340 -8.42 12.13 8.58
CA ILE A 340 -7.22 12.91 8.24
C ILE A 340 -7.51 14.40 8.14
N GLU A 341 -8.68 14.80 7.63
CA GLU A 341 -9.16 16.18 7.69
C GLU A 341 -9.18 16.69 9.15
N ILE A 342 -9.74 15.89 10.08
CA ILE A 342 -9.76 16.22 11.51
C ILE A 342 -8.35 16.30 12.09
N ILE A 343 -7.48 15.33 11.80
CA ILE A 343 -6.11 15.31 12.34
C ILE A 343 -5.29 16.51 11.84
N ASN A 344 -5.42 16.87 10.55
CA ASN A 344 -4.71 18.01 9.98
C ASN A 344 -5.19 19.34 10.60
N GLN A 345 -6.48 19.48 10.93
CA GLN A 345 -6.99 20.66 11.66
C GLN A 345 -6.45 20.76 13.09
N LEU A 346 -6.02 19.64 13.68
CA LEU A 346 -5.54 19.55 15.07
C LEU A 346 -4.01 19.43 15.18
N GLU A 347 -3.28 19.66 14.08
CA GLU A 347 -1.84 19.37 13.98
C GLU A 347 -1.02 19.90 15.16
N ASN A 348 -1.21 21.18 15.51
CA ASN A 348 -0.43 21.89 16.51
C ASN A 348 -1.17 22.08 17.86
N VAL A 349 -2.22 21.29 18.12
CA VAL A 349 -3.09 21.45 19.30
C VAL A 349 -3.00 20.20 20.17
N VAL A 350 -2.93 20.32 21.49
CA VAL A 350 -3.06 19.15 22.40
C VAL A 350 -4.54 18.81 22.54
N VAL A 351 -4.89 17.53 22.38
CA VAL A 351 -6.28 17.08 22.33
C VAL A 351 -6.55 16.17 23.53
N SER A 352 -7.36 16.63 24.47
CA SER A 352 -7.74 15.86 25.67
C SER A 352 -8.93 14.93 25.41
N GLU A 353 -9.91 15.38 24.63
CA GLU A 353 -11.13 14.62 24.33
C GLU A 353 -11.13 14.05 22.91
N CYS A 354 -12.00 13.07 22.62
CA CYS A 354 -12.10 12.55 21.27
C CYS A 354 -12.66 13.63 20.33
N PRO A 355 -11.94 14.02 19.27
CA PRO A 355 -12.41 15.08 18.36
C PRO A 355 -13.46 14.57 17.36
N LEU A 356 -13.96 13.35 17.53
CA LEU A 356 -14.93 12.76 16.63
C LEU A 356 -16.35 13.18 17.04
N PHE A 357 -16.88 14.20 16.39
CA PHE A 357 -18.25 14.67 16.59
C PHE A 357 -19.23 13.84 15.77
N ALA A 358 -20.20 13.17 16.43
CA ALA A 358 -21.17 12.26 15.79
C ALA A 358 -21.85 12.86 14.55
N GLU A 359 -22.20 14.13 14.63
CA GLU A 359 -22.89 14.89 13.59
C GLU A 359 -22.11 14.96 12.28
N VAL A 360 -20.77 15.01 12.34
CA VAL A 360 -19.89 15.23 11.17
C VAL A 360 -19.89 14.05 10.21
N PHE A 361 -20.14 12.83 10.69
CA PHE A 361 -20.10 11.61 9.88
C PHE A 361 -21.44 10.88 9.82
N GLN A 362 -22.46 11.32 10.55
CA GLN A 362 -23.76 10.66 10.55
C GLN A 362 -24.38 10.61 9.15
N GLU A 363 -24.24 11.66 8.34
CA GLU A 363 -24.74 11.66 6.96
C GLU A 363 -24.03 10.59 6.10
N THR A 364 -22.71 10.52 6.17
CA THR A 364 -21.91 9.52 5.42
C THR A 364 -22.20 8.11 5.91
N ARG A 365 -22.36 7.93 7.22
CA ARG A 365 -22.74 6.64 7.83
C ARG A 365 -24.14 6.22 7.39
N ASN A 366 -25.12 7.10 7.42
CA ASN A 366 -26.48 6.83 6.93
C ASN A 366 -26.48 6.45 5.44
N LYS A 367 -25.69 7.15 4.61
CA LYS A 367 -25.49 6.80 3.19
C LYS A 367 -24.86 5.42 3.03
N ALA A 368 -23.85 5.08 3.84
CA ALA A 368 -23.21 3.78 3.81
C ALA A 368 -24.17 2.65 4.22
N LEU A 369 -24.94 2.85 5.29
CA LEU A 369 -25.96 1.91 5.75
C LEU A 369 -27.03 1.69 4.67
N GLU A 370 -27.55 2.75 4.06
CA GLU A 370 -28.53 2.63 2.98
C GLU A 370 -27.94 1.91 1.75
N ALA A 371 -26.72 2.26 1.34
CA ALA A 371 -26.03 1.60 0.24
C ALA A 371 -25.76 0.11 0.53
N SER A 372 -25.55 -0.25 1.81
CA SER A 372 -25.27 -1.61 2.25
C SER A 372 -26.50 -2.54 2.25
N LYS A 373 -27.72 -2.01 2.19
CA LYS A 373 -28.95 -2.82 2.11
C LYS A 373 -29.01 -3.66 0.84
N ILE A 374 -28.71 -3.04 -0.30
CA ILE A 374 -28.68 -3.70 -1.62
C ILE A 374 -27.26 -3.98 -2.10
N LYS A 375 -26.24 -3.38 -1.50
CA LYS A 375 -24.80 -3.56 -1.82
C LYS A 375 -24.50 -3.31 -3.31
N LEU A 376 -25.22 -2.41 -3.97
CA LEU A 376 -25.12 -2.20 -5.42
C LEU A 376 -23.69 -1.84 -5.89
N PHE A 377 -22.93 -1.10 -5.10
CA PHE A 377 -21.54 -0.76 -5.43
C PHE A 377 -20.60 -1.97 -5.49
N LYS A 378 -20.96 -3.12 -4.89
CA LYS A 378 -20.15 -4.36 -4.88
C LYS A 378 -20.45 -5.31 -6.02
N ILE A 379 -21.34 -4.98 -6.97
CA ILE A 379 -21.73 -5.92 -8.04
C ILE A 379 -20.54 -6.49 -8.82
N TYR A 380 -19.40 -5.80 -8.87
CA TYR A 380 -18.20 -6.27 -9.55
C TYR A 380 -17.48 -7.40 -8.81
N THR A 381 -17.65 -7.53 -7.50
CA THR A 381 -16.90 -8.48 -6.67
C THR A 381 -17.43 -9.91 -6.76
N VAL A 382 -18.63 -10.10 -7.32
CA VAL A 382 -19.24 -11.43 -7.53
C VAL A 382 -18.93 -12.05 -8.89
N PHE A 383 -18.05 -11.42 -9.67
CA PHE A 383 -17.67 -11.90 -10.99
C PHE A 383 -16.19 -12.27 -11.06
N CYS A 384 -15.91 -13.32 -11.80
CA CYS A 384 -14.58 -13.60 -12.29
C CYS A 384 -14.25 -12.70 -13.49
N TRP A 385 -13.16 -11.94 -13.39
CA TRP A 385 -12.70 -11.00 -14.41
C TRP A 385 -11.64 -11.55 -15.36
N ASN A 386 -11.28 -12.84 -15.25
CA ASN A 386 -10.29 -13.44 -16.13
C ASN A 386 -10.83 -13.51 -17.58
N CYS A 387 -10.28 -12.68 -18.45
CA CYS A 387 -10.89 -12.33 -19.73
C CYS A 387 -10.43 -13.21 -20.92
N ASP A 388 -9.66 -14.27 -20.67
CA ASP A 388 -8.62 -14.67 -21.63
C ASP A 388 -8.97 -15.75 -22.68
N ARG A 389 -10.20 -16.27 -22.77
CA ARG A 389 -10.54 -17.18 -23.90
C ARG A 389 -11.95 -17.04 -24.50
N LYS A 390 -12.91 -16.41 -23.82
CA LYS A 390 -14.32 -16.32 -24.29
C LYS A 390 -15.01 -14.96 -24.09
N GLY A 391 -14.31 -13.91 -23.64
CA GLY A 391 -14.87 -12.54 -23.56
C GLY A 391 -15.99 -12.32 -22.52
N ILE A 392 -16.06 -13.13 -21.46
CA ILE A 392 -17.20 -13.18 -20.54
C ILE A 392 -16.70 -13.15 -19.08
N CYS A 393 -17.11 -12.11 -18.33
CA CYS A 393 -16.97 -12.03 -16.88
C CYS A 393 -18.07 -12.89 -16.23
N CYS A 394 -17.74 -14.07 -15.71
CA CYS A 394 -18.76 -15.01 -15.22
C CYS A 394 -19.09 -14.78 -13.75
N LEU A 395 -20.36 -14.92 -13.38
CA LEU A 395 -20.76 -14.94 -11.97
C LEU A 395 -20.10 -16.16 -11.28
N PHE A 396 -19.65 -15.99 -10.04
CA PHE A 396 -19.15 -17.12 -9.25
C PHE A 396 -20.28 -18.11 -8.90
N ASP A 397 -19.92 -19.37 -8.68
CA ASP A 397 -20.83 -20.45 -8.26
C ASP A 397 -20.12 -21.44 -7.33
N ASN A 398 -20.86 -22.38 -6.75
CA ASN A 398 -20.31 -23.39 -5.82
C ASN A 398 -19.69 -24.61 -6.53
N LEU A 399 -19.64 -24.62 -7.88
CA LEU A 399 -19.24 -25.78 -8.67
C LEU A 399 -17.90 -25.51 -9.36
N GLU A 400 -17.93 -25.15 -10.64
CA GLU A 400 -16.73 -24.98 -11.46
C GLU A 400 -16.05 -23.63 -11.21
N ARG A 401 -16.83 -22.61 -10.82
CA ARG A 401 -16.38 -21.23 -10.67
C ARG A 401 -16.39 -20.80 -9.22
N GLN A 402 -15.94 -21.69 -8.34
CA GLN A 402 -15.77 -21.38 -6.93
C GLN A 402 -14.79 -20.21 -6.74
N PRO A 403 -15.16 -19.18 -5.95
CA PRO A 403 -14.34 -18.02 -5.72
C PRO A 403 -13.15 -18.36 -4.80
N CYS A 404 -11.95 -17.96 -5.20
CA CYS A 404 -10.69 -18.21 -4.51
C CYS A 404 -9.96 -16.93 -4.18
N ILE A 405 -9.53 -16.79 -2.93
CA ILE A 405 -8.85 -15.58 -2.44
C ILE A 405 -7.39 -15.56 -2.89
N CYS A 406 -6.97 -14.47 -3.54
CA CYS A 406 -5.56 -14.22 -3.82
C CYS A 406 -4.79 -13.96 -2.50
N SER A 407 -3.71 -14.71 -2.25
CA SER A 407 -2.87 -14.52 -1.06
C SER A 407 -2.31 -13.10 -0.92
N GLY A 408 -1.89 -12.50 -2.05
CA GLY A 408 -1.23 -11.21 -2.12
C GLY A 408 -2.15 -9.99 -1.98
N CYS A 409 -3.29 -9.96 -2.69
CA CYS A 409 -4.18 -8.78 -2.67
C CYS A 409 -5.60 -9.02 -2.18
N LYS A 410 -5.89 -10.24 -1.72
CA LYS A 410 -7.20 -10.66 -1.19
C LYS A 410 -8.37 -10.57 -2.17
N MET A 411 -8.14 -10.17 -3.42
CA MET A 411 -9.14 -10.23 -4.48
C MET A 411 -9.42 -11.66 -4.92
N THR A 412 -10.67 -11.88 -5.30
CA THR A 412 -11.23 -13.18 -5.63
C THR A 412 -11.07 -13.52 -7.12
N THR A 413 -10.66 -14.75 -7.43
CA THR A 413 -10.62 -15.32 -8.79
C THR A 413 -11.35 -16.66 -8.84
N CYS A 414 -11.52 -17.27 -10.02
CA CYS A 414 -12.28 -18.51 -10.14
C CYS A 414 -11.42 -19.78 -10.08
N MET A 415 -11.93 -20.87 -9.50
CA MET A 415 -11.25 -22.18 -9.49
C MET A 415 -10.91 -22.69 -10.88
N GLU A 416 -11.85 -22.63 -11.82
CA GLU A 416 -11.62 -22.94 -13.24
C GLU A 416 -10.40 -22.20 -13.81
N CYS A 417 -10.25 -20.92 -13.47
CA CYS A 417 -9.16 -20.05 -13.91
C CYS A 417 -7.80 -20.52 -13.37
N LEU A 418 -7.77 -20.98 -12.12
CA LEU A 418 -6.58 -21.50 -11.46
C LEU A 418 -6.20 -22.91 -11.96
N LYS A 419 -7.19 -23.72 -12.34
CA LYS A 419 -6.98 -25.06 -12.93
C LYS A 419 -6.37 -24.97 -14.33
N ILE A 420 -6.82 -24.01 -15.14
CA ILE A 420 -6.38 -23.87 -16.54
C ILE A 420 -4.94 -23.36 -16.67
N ASN A 421 -4.42 -22.61 -15.69
CA ASN A 421 -3.06 -22.05 -15.75
C ASN A 421 -2.30 -22.22 -14.43
N ALA A 422 -1.32 -23.13 -14.42
CA ALA A 422 -0.45 -23.37 -13.27
C ALA A 422 0.41 -22.15 -12.86
N ASN A 423 0.66 -21.23 -13.79
CA ASN A 423 1.39 -19.99 -13.58
C ASN A 423 0.45 -18.78 -13.49
N TYR A 424 -0.82 -18.98 -13.11
CA TYR A 424 -1.80 -17.89 -13.02
C TYR A 424 -1.31 -16.77 -12.09
N LYS A 425 -1.12 -15.60 -12.70
CA LYS A 425 -0.88 -14.33 -12.00
C LYS A 425 -2.23 -13.69 -11.69
N CYS A 426 -2.44 -13.26 -10.45
CA CYS A 426 -3.66 -12.59 -10.05
C CYS A 426 -3.92 -11.36 -10.93
N PHE A 427 -5.13 -11.26 -11.48
CA PHE A 427 -5.55 -10.15 -12.35
C PHE A 427 -5.42 -8.76 -11.70
N HIS A 428 -5.41 -8.69 -10.37
CA HIS A 428 -5.39 -7.42 -9.63
C HIS A 428 -4.01 -7.02 -9.09
N CYS A 429 -3.14 -7.98 -8.74
CA CYS A 429 -1.82 -7.69 -8.18
C CYS A 429 -0.64 -8.24 -8.95
N GLY A 430 -0.83 -9.04 -10.00
CA GLY A 430 0.25 -9.64 -10.78
C GLY A 430 1.04 -10.73 -10.03
N ASN A 431 0.95 -10.80 -8.69
CA ASN A 431 1.52 -11.89 -7.91
C ASN A 431 0.93 -13.22 -8.37
N ARG A 432 1.78 -14.26 -8.40
CA ARG A 432 1.28 -15.63 -8.48
C ARG A 432 0.30 -15.83 -7.34
N CYS A 433 -0.86 -16.41 -7.63
CA CYS A 433 -1.87 -16.56 -6.60
C CYS A 433 -1.33 -17.36 -5.39
N PHE A 434 -0.35 -18.26 -5.59
CA PHE A 434 0.28 -19.06 -4.54
C PHE A 434 1.76 -19.39 -4.85
N TYR A 435 2.58 -19.59 -3.81
CA TYR A 435 3.93 -20.16 -3.90
C TYR A 435 3.81 -21.65 -4.23
N LEU A 436 4.58 -22.11 -5.23
CA LEU A 436 4.72 -23.54 -5.54
C LEU A 436 5.92 -24.08 -4.75
N ASP A 437 5.67 -24.68 -3.59
CA ASP A 437 6.62 -25.64 -3.04
C ASP A 437 6.39 -26.97 -3.75
N PHE A 438 7.42 -27.49 -4.42
CA PHE A 438 7.34 -28.74 -5.18
C PHE A 438 6.80 -29.88 -4.30
N GLY A 439 5.69 -30.50 -4.72
CA GLY A 439 5.14 -31.72 -4.09
C GLY A 439 3.99 -31.51 -3.10
N THR A 440 3.50 -30.29 -2.86
CA THR A 440 2.34 -30.04 -2.00
C THR A 440 1.03 -29.89 -2.79
N GLU A 441 -0.06 -30.51 -2.33
CA GLU A 441 -1.40 -30.30 -2.88
C GLU A 441 -1.81 -28.82 -2.80
N ARG A 442 -2.36 -28.28 -3.89
CA ARG A 442 -2.87 -26.89 -3.91
C ARG A 442 -4.06 -26.77 -2.96
N ARG A 443 -3.87 -26.14 -1.80
CA ARG A 443 -4.98 -25.73 -0.94
C ARG A 443 -5.51 -24.37 -1.40
N TYR A 444 -6.82 -24.33 -1.68
CA TYR A 444 -7.52 -23.13 -2.13
C TYR A 444 -8.36 -22.59 -0.97
N ASN A 445 -8.19 -21.31 -0.63
CA ASN A 445 -9.08 -20.64 0.31
C ASN A 445 -10.29 -20.11 -0.45
N VAL A 446 -11.44 -20.77 -0.24
CA VAL A 446 -12.72 -20.36 -0.81
C VAL A 446 -13.17 -19.05 -0.15
N ASP A 447 -13.68 -18.13 -0.96
CA ASP A 447 -14.25 -16.87 -0.48
C ASP A 447 -15.75 -17.04 -0.22
N GLU A 448 -16.10 -17.61 0.92
CA GLU A 448 -17.50 -17.82 1.34
C GLU A 448 -18.29 -16.50 1.34
N SER A 449 -17.64 -15.38 1.69
CA SER A 449 -18.28 -14.07 1.71
C SER A 449 -18.76 -13.60 0.33
N VAL A 450 -18.07 -14.04 -0.74
CA VAL A 450 -18.47 -13.76 -2.12
C VAL A 450 -19.59 -14.70 -2.56
N LEU A 451 -19.60 -15.96 -2.11
CA LEU A 451 -20.70 -16.89 -2.37
C LEU A 451 -22.00 -16.43 -1.71
N ASP A 452 -21.95 -16.01 -0.45
CA ASP A 452 -23.08 -15.43 0.26
C ASP A 452 -23.61 -14.18 -0.47
N LEU A 453 -22.70 -13.37 -1.01
CA LEU A 453 -23.07 -12.18 -1.78
C LEU A 453 -23.71 -12.53 -3.14
N VAL A 454 -23.23 -13.57 -3.82
CA VAL A 454 -23.85 -14.10 -5.05
C VAL A 454 -25.28 -14.52 -4.75
N GLU A 455 -25.50 -15.30 -3.69
CA GLU A 455 -26.82 -15.82 -3.34
C GLU A 455 -27.77 -14.70 -2.89
N PHE A 456 -27.25 -13.77 -2.09
CA PHE A 456 -27.96 -12.54 -1.73
C PHE A 456 -28.45 -11.77 -2.97
N TYR A 457 -27.60 -11.63 -4.00
CA TYR A 457 -27.99 -10.95 -5.23
C TYR A 457 -28.97 -11.73 -6.09
N LYS A 458 -28.88 -13.07 -6.16
CA LYS A 458 -29.87 -13.90 -6.87
C LYS A 458 -31.24 -13.79 -6.23
N THR A 459 -31.30 -13.89 -4.89
CA THR A 459 -32.54 -13.81 -4.11
C THR A 459 -33.22 -12.44 -4.25
N ASN A 460 -32.44 -11.37 -4.34
CA ASN A 460 -32.93 -9.99 -4.41
C ASN A 460 -32.76 -9.39 -5.82
N CYS A 461 -32.72 -10.21 -6.87
CA CYS A 461 -32.31 -9.75 -8.20
C CYS A 461 -33.26 -8.72 -8.83
N ALA A 462 -34.57 -8.80 -8.55
CA ALA A 462 -35.55 -7.82 -9.03
C ALA A 462 -35.39 -6.45 -8.33
N GLU A 463 -35.21 -6.46 -7.01
CA GLU A 463 -34.95 -5.25 -6.20
C GLU A 463 -33.60 -4.62 -6.58
N LEU A 464 -32.56 -5.44 -6.78
CA LEU A 464 -31.26 -4.99 -7.28
C LEU A 464 -31.38 -4.34 -8.67
N PHE A 465 -32.18 -4.90 -9.58
CA PHE A 465 -32.38 -4.35 -10.91
C PHE A 465 -33.08 -2.99 -10.87
N GLU A 466 -34.16 -2.86 -10.08
CA GLU A 466 -34.87 -1.60 -9.88
C GLU A 466 -33.95 -0.53 -9.25
N LYS A 467 -33.23 -0.89 -8.19
CA LYS A 467 -32.28 0.02 -7.55
C LYS A 467 -31.18 0.42 -8.53
N TRP A 468 -30.65 -0.52 -9.32
CA TRP A 468 -29.70 -0.21 -10.38
C TRP A 468 -30.30 0.69 -11.46
N TRP A 469 -31.58 0.60 -11.80
CA TRP A 469 -32.21 1.46 -12.78
C TRP A 469 -32.33 2.90 -12.26
N THR A 470 -32.76 3.08 -11.02
CA THR A 470 -33.05 4.39 -10.41
C THR A 470 -31.84 5.07 -9.75
N CYS A 471 -30.74 4.35 -9.49
CA CYS A 471 -29.60 4.93 -8.76
C CYS A 471 -28.88 6.07 -9.52
N LYS A 472 -28.14 6.89 -8.78
CA LYS A 472 -27.16 7.81 -9.38
C LYS A 472 -25.88 7.06 -9.73
N ALA A 473 -25.05 7.58 -10.65
CA ALA A 473 -23.78 6.95 -10.98
C ALA A 473 -22.78 6.92 -9.81
N SER A 474 -22.89 7.86 -8.87
CA SER A 474 -22.10 7.84 -7.64
C SER A 474 -22.31 6.53 -6.88
N GLU A 475 -23.54 6.00 -6.80
CA GLU A 475 -23.85 4.74 -6.10
C GLU A 475 -23.22 3.49 -6.76
N LEU A 476 -22.68 3.62 -7.98
CA LEU A 476 -21.93 2.55 -8.69
C LEU A 476 -20.41 2.70 -8.53
N SER A 477 -19.95 3.73 -7.82
CA SER A 477 -18.55 4.13 -7.78
C SER A 477 -17.76 3.32 -6.75
N PHE A 478 -17.12 2.26 -7.23
CA PHE A 478 -16.31 1.35 -6.41
C PHE A 478 -14.92 1.19 -6.99
N CYS A 479 -13.90 1.35 -6.15
CA CYS A 479 -12.51 1.09 -6.53
C CYS A 479 -12.13 -0.33 -6.11
N LEU A 480 -11.99 -1.24 -7.09
CA LEU A 480 -11.57 -2.62 -6.84
C LEU A 480 -10.19 -2.73 -6.22
N SER A 481 -9.29 -1.80 -6.51
CA SER A 481 -7.93 -1.83 -5.93
C SER A 481 -7.90 -1.45 -4.46
N CYS A 482 -8.81 -0.58 -4.00
CA CYS A 482 -8.96 -0.25 -2.58
C CYS A 482 -10.01 -1.11 -1.88
N SER A 483 -10.79 -1.90 -2.63
CA SER A 483 -12.00 -2.57 -2.13
C SER A 483 -12.90 -1.62 -1.34
N SER A 484 -13.11 -0.41 -1.87
CA SER A 484 -13.86 0.64 -1.18
C SER A 484 -14.61 1.53 -2.18
N TYR A 485 -15.76 2.02 -1.74
CA TYR A 485 -16.48 3.12 -2.38
C TYR A 485 -15.59 4.35 -2.53
N SER A 486 -15.77 5.11 -3.62
CA SER A 486 -15.06 6.37 -3.85
C SER A 486 -15.94 7.35 -4.63
N ASP A 487 -15.96 8.62 -4.21
CA ASP A 487 -16.63 9.67 -4.97
C ASP A 487 -15.79 10.21 -6.13
N SER A 488 -14.49 9.90 -6.15
CA SER A 488 -13.55 10.29 -7.20
C SER A 488 -13.03 9.04 -7.87
N LEU A 489 -13.61 8.70 -9.03
CA LEU A 489 -13.11 7.66 -9.91
C LEU A 489 -12.49 8.28 -11.15
N GLU A 490 -11.42 7.67 -11.64
CA GLU A 490 -10.61 8.18 -12.74
C GLU A 490 -10.03 7.04 -13.60
N VAL A 491 -9.56 7.41 -14.79
CA VAL A 491 -8.90 6.53 -15.77
C VAL A 491 -7.77 7.26 -16.50
N CYS A 492 -6.76 6.55 -17.02
CA CYS A 492 -5.77 7.16 -17.93
C CYS A 492 -6.37 7.26 -19.33
N ALA A 493 -6.63 8.49 -19.78
CA ALA A 493 -7.17 8.77 -21.10
C ALA A 493 -6.30 8.18 -22.22
N PHE A 494 -4.97 8.23 -22.07
CA PHE A 494 -4.03 7.62 -23.01
C PHE A 494 -4.25 6.13 -23.17
N CYS A 495 -4.25 5.38 -22.07
CA CYS A 495 -4.47 3.94 -22.10
C CYS A 495 -5.81 3.60 -22.73
N GLU A 496 -6.86 4.31 -22.30
CA GLU A 496 -8.21 4.03 -22.77
C GLU A 496 -8.48 4.45 -24.21
N LEU A 497 -7.63 5.29 -24.82
CA LEU A 497 -7.69 5.66 -26.25
C LEU A 497 -6.78 4.78 -27.11
N SER A 498 -5.61 4.36 -26.60
CA SER A 498 -4.63 3.54 -27.32
C SER A 498 -4.94 2.04 -27.27
N HIS A 499 -5.80 1.58 -26.36
CA HIS A 499 -6.15 0.17 -26.23
C HIS A 499 -7.00 -0.34 -27.40
N ARG A 500 -6.81 -1.61 -27.82
CA ARG A 500 -7.62 -2.24 -28.90
C ARG A 500 -9.12 -2.28 -28.57
N MET A 501 -9.45 -2.42 -27.28
CA MET A 501 -10.81 -2.29 -26.73
C MET A 501 -10.97 -0.94 -26.03
N ASN A 502 -10.78 0.16 -26.75
CA ASN A 502 -10.86 1.51 -26.21
C ASN A 502 -12.26 1.84 -25.67
N VAL A 503 -12.36 2.24 -24.40
CA VAL A 503 -13.63 2.74 -23.83
C VAL A 503 -13.84 4.21 -24.09
N LEU A 504 -12.78 4.92 -24.49
CA LEU A 504 -12.84 6.32 -24.84
C LEU A 504 -12.66 6.48 -26.34
N ARG A 505 -13.25 7.55 -26.87
CA ARG A 505 -13.04 8.05 -28.23
C ARG A 505 -12.89 9.56 -28.21
N SER A 506 -12.20 10.09 -29.21
CA SER A 506 -12.06 11.52 -29.47
C SER A 506 -12.38 11.81 -30.93
N ASN A 507 -12.90 13.02 -31.20
CA ASN A 507 -13.18 13.47 -32.56
C ASN A 507 -11.90 13.88 -33.32
N ARG A 508 -10.76 14.03 -32.64
CA ARG A 508 -9.48 14.38 -33.26
C ARG A 508 -8.60 13.13 -33.37
N LYS A 509 -8.02 12.89 -34.56
CA LYS A 509 -6.96 11.88 -34.75
C LYS A 509 -5.73 12.32 -33.96
N MET A 510 -5.16 11.40 -33.18
CA MET A 510 -4.03 11.69 -32.29
C MET A 510 -2.76 11.01 -32.81
N TYR A 511 -1.63 11.69 -32.70
CA TYR A 511 -0.34 11.24 -33.21
C TYR A 511 0.71 11.03 -32.11
N CYS A 512 0.53 11.61 -30.90
CA CYS A 512 1.41 11.35 -29.75
C CYS A 512 0.76 11.66 -28.38
N SER A 513 1.39 11.19 -27.29
CA SER A 513 0.92 11.34 -25.90
C SER A 513 0.90 12.78 -25.37
N ALA A 514 1.73 13.68 -25.91
CA ALA A 514 1.77 15.09 -25.52
C ALA A 514 0.50 15.86 -25.97
N GLN A 515 -0.30 15.31 -26.90
CA GLN A 515 -1.55 15.92 -27.37
C GLN A 515 -2.76 15.67 -26.45
N TYR A 516 -2.58 14.92 -25.37
CA TYR A 516 -3.65 14.60 -24.42
C TYR A 516 -3.96 15.72 -23.41
N HIS A 517 -3.16 16.80 -23.40
CA HIS A 517 -3.33 17.88 -22.44
C HIS A 517 -4.71 18.55 -22.53
N GLN A 518 -5.31 18.71 -21.35
CA GLN A 518 -6.60 19.28 -20.95
C GLN A 518 -7.24 20.17 -22.04
N ASN A 519 -8.47 19.80 -22.43
CA ASN A 519 -9.39 20.44 -23.40
C ASN A 519 -9.73 19.60 -24.64
N MET A 520 -9.25 18.36 -24.74
CA MET A 520 -9.78 17.44 -25.75
C MET A 520 -11.14 16.88 -25.28
N PRO A 521 -12.22 17.06 -26.07
CA PRO A 521 -13.51 16.46 -25.72
C PRO A 521 -13.42 14.94 -25.84
N LEU A 522 -13.54 14.26 -24.71
CA LEU A 522 -13.57 12.80 -24.60
C LEU A 522 -15.02 12.32 -24.52
N PHE A 523 -15.27 11.18 -25.17
CA PHE A 523 -16.58 10.53 -25.16
C PHE A 523 -16.39 9.04 -24.86
N PHE A 524 -17.35 8.45 -24.16
CA PHE A 524 -17.36 7.01 -23.96
C PHE A 524 -17.79 6.27 -25.25
N ASN A 525 -17.19 5.10 -25.45
CA ASN A 525 -17.54 4.15 -26.51
C ASN A 525 -18.47 3.07 -25.93
N PHE A 526 -19.76 3.17 -26.23
CA PHE A 526 -20.82 2.28 -25.73
C PHE A 526 -20.46 0.79 -25.84
N SER A 527 -19.89 0.36 -26.97
CA SER A 527 -19.65 -1.06 -27.25
C SER A 527 -18.56 -1.69 -26.37
N ASN A 528 -17.64 -0.88 -25.82
CA ASN A 528 -16.44 -1.37 -25.13
C ASN A 528 -16.51 -1.19 -23.59
N LEU A 529 -17.60 -0.64 -23.05
CA LEU A 529 -17.76 -0.36 -21.62
C LEU A 529 -17.93 -1.60 -20.73
N LYS A 530 -18.20 -2.77 -21.30
CA LYS A 530 -18.49 -4.02 -20.54
C LYS A 530 -17.40 -4.40 -19.53
N THR A 531 -16.14 -4.11 -19.86
CA THR A 531 -14.97 -4.42 -19.02
C THR A 531 -14.37 -3.16 -18.38
N PHE A 532 -15.08 -2.04 -18.46
CA PHE A 532 -14.60 -0.77 -17.91
C PHE A 532 -14.44 -0.76 -16.38
N PRO A 533 -15.30 -1.43 -15.58
CA PRO A 533 -15.23 -1.33 -14.13
C PRO A 533 -13.93 -1.82 -13.48
N ILE A 534 -13.23 -2.74 -14.14
CA ILE A 534 -11.92 -3.22 -13.69
C ILE A 534 -10.78 -2.25 -14.00
N ARG A 535 -10.99 -1.30 -14.93
CA ARG A 535 -9.95 -0.38 -15.41
C ARG A 535 -9.94 0.97 -14.69
N TRP A 536 -11.07 1.41 -14.13
CA TRP A 536 -11.09 2.61 -13.31
C TRP A 536 -10.55 2.37 -11.90
N GLN A 537 -10.12 3.44 -11.26
CA GLN A 537 -9.65 3.42 -9.89
C GLN A 537 -10.09 4.68 -9.17
N CYS A 538 -9.97 4.69 -7.84
CA CYS A 538 -10.08 5.95 -7.11
C CYS A 538 -8.84 6.80 -7.36
N SER A 539 -9.01 8.13 -7.32
CA SER A 539 -7.93 9.11 -7.49
C SER A 539 -6.75 8.93 -6.53
N ASP A 540 -7.01 8.24 -5.42
CA ASP A 540 -6.16 8.17 -4.23
C ASP A 540 -5.73 6.72 -3.92
N CYS A 541 -5.63 5.87 -4.95
CA CYS A 541 -5.27 4.47 -4.80
C CYS A 541 -3.78 4.29 -4.40
N ASN A 542 -3.49 3.50 -3.35
CA ASN A 542 -2.12 3.26 -2.84
C ASN A 542 -1.12 2.84 -3.91
N LYS A 543 -1.50 1.88 -4.75
CA LYS A 543 -0.63 1.36 -5.81
C LYS A 543 -0.21 2.41 -6.85
N ARG A 544 -0.98 3.50 -6.98
CA ARG A 544 -0.65 4.66 -7.82
C ARG A 544 0.28 5.63 -7.09
N LEU A 545 0.06 5.84 -5.79
CA LEU A 545 0.94 6.67 -4.95
C LEU A 545 2.36 6.08 -4.89
N GLU A 546 2.48 4.76 -4.88
CA GLU A 546 3.75 4.03 -4.98
C GLU A 546 4.36 4.11 -6.40
N ALA A 547 3.59 3.87 -7.47
CA ALA A 547 4.12 3.90 -8.85
C ALA A 547 4.53 5.30 -9.36
N ASN A 548 3.92 6.37 -8.82
CA ASN A 548 4.34 7.76 -9.05
C ASN A 548 5.78 8.05 -8.59
N TRP A 549 6.37 7.17 -7.79
CA TRP A 549 7.67 7.34 -7.17
C TRP A 549 8.84 6.85 -8.02
N ASP A 550 8.59 6.07 -9.08
CA ASP A 550 9.63 5.43 -9.91
C ASP A 550 9.92 6.17 -11.25
N HIS A 551 9.16 7.20 -11.66
CA HIS A 551 9.16 7.71 -13.05
C HIS A 551 9.46 9.22 -13.31
N LYS A 552 9.88 10.01 -12.32
CA LYS A 552 10.26 11.43 -12.45
C LYS A 552 11.62 11.68 -13.17
N TYR A 553 12.05 10.82 -14.09
CA TYR A 553 13.24 11.06 -14.94
C TYR A 553 13.00 12.05 -16.11
N CYS A 554 11.83 12.70 -16.19
CA CYS A 554 11.57 13.74 -17.18
C CYS A 554 11.76 15.17 -16.64
N GLY A 555 13.04 15.57 -16.50
CA GLY A 555 13.61 16.93 -16.61
C GLY A 555 12.86 18.15 -16.05
N ASP A 556 13.47 18.79 -15.04
CA ASP A 556 13.13 20.06 -14.38
C ASP A 556 13.25 21.33 -15.28
N ASN A 557 12.72 21.30 -16.52
CA ASN A 557 12.57 22.48 -17.38
C ASN A 557 11.10 22.88 -17.58
N ARG A 558 10.27 22.81 -16.53
CA ARG A 558 8.85 23.18 -16.61
C ARG A 558 8.58 24.53 -15.95
N SER A 559 7.80 25.36 -16.64
CA SER A 559 7.48 26.73 -16.23
C SER A 559 6.78 26.80 -14.87
N ALA A 560 6.91 27.94 -14.18
CA ALA A 560 6.31 28.21 -12.86
C ALA A 560 4.79 27.93 -12.77
N LYS A 561 4.09 27.81 -13.92
CA LYS A 561 2.68 27.45 -14.02
C LYS A 561 2.37 26.01 -13.60
N TRP A 562 3.38 25.15 -13.47
CA TRP A 562 3.23 23.71 -13.20
C TRP A 562 3.64 23.28 -11.79
N ILE A 563 4.04 24.23 -10.93
CA ILE A 563 4.34 23.98 -9.51
C ILE A 563 3.02 23.76 -8.77
N GLY A 564 2.73 22.50 -8.39
CA GLY A 564 1.56 22.15 -7.56
C GLY A 564 0.61 21.11 -8.17
N ASN A 565 0.76 20.75 -9.44
CA ASN A 565 -0.01 19.67 -10.04
C ASN A 565 0.70 18.33 -9.75
N TRP A 566 0.07 17.50 -8.93
CA TRP A 566 0.52 16.14 -8.62
C TRP A 566 0.60 15.34 -9.92
N ASN A 567 1.75 14.74 -10.23
CA ASN A 567 1.86 13.78 -11.33
C ASN A 567 0.95 12.57 -11.01
N ARG A 568 0.00 12.25 -11.88
CA ARG A 568 -1.08 11.29 -11.65
C ARG A 568 -0.84 10.04 -12.51
N GLY A 569 -0.16 9.03 -11.97
CA GLY A 569 0.06 7.74 -12.64
C GLY A 569 -1.20 6.86 -12.76
N CYS A 570 -1.16 5.82 -13.58
CA CYS A 570 -2.26 4.89 -13.81
C CYS A 570 -1.93 3.50 -13.27
N ASN A 571 -2.89 2.83 -12.62
CA ASN A 571 -2.75 1.44 -12.23
C ASN A 571 -3.06 0.56 -13.44
N HIS A 572 -2.04 0.28 -14.26
CA HIS A 572 -2.16 -0.55 -15.44
C HIS A 572 -2.39 -2.02 -15.05
N LEU A 573 -3.65 -2.38 -14.88
CA LEU A 573 -4.09 -3.74 -14.59
C LEU A 573 -3.58 -4.76 -15.63
N LEU A 574 -3.49 -4.35 -16.91
CA LEU A 574 -3.14 -5.23 -18.03
C LEU A 574 -1.63 -5.46 -18.22
N THR A 575 -0.74 -4.53 -17.87
CA THR A 575 0.72 -4.78 -17.93
C THR A 575 1.20 -5.69 -16.81
N ARG A 576 0.47 -5.81 -15.69
CA ARG A 576 0.74 -6.83 -14.67
C ARG A 576 0.42 -8.26 -15.14
N LEU A 577 -0.44 -8.40 -16.15
CA LEU A 577 -1.02 -9.67 -16.58
C LEU A 577 -0.32 -10.29 -17.77
N TYR A 578 0.04 -9.46 -18.75
CA TYR A 578 0.73 -9.92 -19.91
C TYR A 578 2.21 -9.61 -19.75
N ASP A 579 3.00 -10.66 -19.55
CA ASP A 579 4.45 -10.71 -19.79
C ASP A 579 4.73 -10.49 -21.30
N THR A 580 4.08 -9.49 -21.89
CA THR A 580 4.25 -9.14 -23.28
C THR A 580 5.60 -8.48 -23.39
N LYS A 581 6.59 -9.29 -23.79
CA LYS A 581 7.76 -8.87 -24.56
C LYS A 581 7.42 -7.91 -25.72
N THR A 582 6.13 -7.80 -26.09
CA THR A 582 5.60 -6.87 -27.10
C THR A 582 5.16 -5.52 -26.55
N CYS A 583 5.35 -5.23 -25.25
CA CYS A 583 5.29 -3.87 -24.73
C CYS A 583 6.68 -3.20 -24.75
N SER A 584 7.45 -3.43 -25.81
CA SER A 584 8.67 -2.65 -26.10
C SER A 584 8.40 -1.15 -26.20
N SER A 585 7.13 -0.75 -26.40
CA SER A 585 6.66 0.61 -26.37
C SER A 585 6.28 1.14 -24.98
N TYR A 586 6.21 0.30 -23.94
CA TYR A 586 5.86 0.73 -22.57
C TYR A 586 7.08 1.21 -21.80
N GLU A 587 8.22 0.52 -21.87
CA GLU A 587 9.48 1.07 -21.35
C GLU A 587 9.84 2.41 -22.02
N GLN A 588 9.45 2.62 -23.28
CA GLN A 588 9.68 3.86 -24.00
C GLN A 588 8.65 4.98 -23.71
N ASN A 589 7.50 4.67 -23.08
CA ASN A 589 6.40 5.63 -22.92
C ASN A 589 5.66 5.57 -21.57
N ALA A 590 6.11 4.81 -20.58
CA ALA A 590 5.49 4.74 -19.25
C ALA A 590 5.42 6.14 -18.60
N ASP A 591 6.48 6.94 -18.78
CA ASP A 591 6.61 8.34 -18.36
C ASP A 591 5.57 9.27 -19.02
N LYS A 592 4.89 8.82 -20.08
CA LYS A 592 3.89 9.60 -20.83
C LYS A 592 2.44 9.40 -20.36
N CYS A 593 2.12 8.42 -19.51
CA CYS A 593 0.75 8.29 -18.93
C CYS A 593 0.58 9.11 -17.63
N GLU A 594 1.67 9.58 -17.02
CA GLU A 594 1.69 10.35 -15.75
C GLU A 594 0.81 11.63 -15.72
N TYR A 595 0.32 12.09 -16.87
CA TYR A 595 -0.40 13.36 -17.01
C TYR A 595 -1.81 13.20 -17.60
N ASN A 596 -2.27 11.97 -17.79
CA ASN A 596 -3.49 11.68 -18.56
C ASN A 596 -4.63 11.09 -17.74
N ALA A 597 -4.49 11.05 -16.41
CA ALA A 597 -5.60 10.69 -15.54
C ALA A 597 -6.70 11.75 -15.64
N ILE A 598 -7.90 11.32 -15.99
CA ILE A 598 -9.09 12.17 -16.04
C ILE A 598 -10.14 11.61 -15.10
N ASP A 599 -10.78 12.50 -14.34
CA ASP A 599 -11.91 12.12 -13.49
C ASP A 599 -13.08 11.71 -14.39
N LEU A 600 -13.69 10.56 -14.09
CA LEU A 600 -14.76 10.01 -14.92
C LEU A 600 -15.95 10.98 -15.04
N LYS A 601 -16.20 11.75 -13.97
CA LYS A 601 -17.26 12.77 -13.89
C LYS A 601 -17.07 13.91 -14.90
N ASP A 602 -15.84 14.17 -15.33
CA ASP A 602 -15.51 15.23 -16.29
C ASP A 602 -15.72 14.79 -17.74
N ILE A 603 -15.96 13.50 -17.97
CA ILE A 603 -16.24 12.94 -19.30
C ILE A 603 -17.74 13.03 -19.58
N ARG A 604 -18.09 13.53 -20.77
CA ARG A 604 -19.49 13.65 -21.20
C ARG A 604 -20.22 12.31 -21.12
N ASN A 605 -21.48 12.35 -20.70
CA ASN A 605 -22.36 11.19 -20.50
C ASN A 605 -21.88 10.21 -19.41
N TYR A 606 -21.08 10.67 -18.44
CA TYR A 606 -20.64 9.89 -17.26
C TYR A 606 -21.77 9.09 -16.59
N GLN A 607 -22.91 9.74 -16.31
CA GLN A 607 -24.04 9.09 -15.62
C GLN A 607 -24.52 7.83 -16.37
N SER A 608 -24.74 7.96 -17.68
CA SER A 608 -25.15 6.86 -18.55
C SER A 608 -24.04 5.83 -18.74
N ALA A 609 -22.78 6.26 -18.86
CA ALA A 609 -21.65 5.37 -19.07
C ALA A 609 -21.42 4.41 -17.89
N MET A 610 -21.58 4.89 -16.65
CA MET A 610 -21.50 4.04 -15.45
C MET A 610 -22.60 2.97 -15.43
N LYS A 611 -23.82 3.32 -15.86
CA LYS A 611 -24.92 2.36 -16.03
C LYS A 611 -24.61 1.34 -17.12
N VAL A 612 -24.11 1.77 -18.28
CA VAL A 612 -23.76 0.86 -19.38
C VAL A 612 -22.63 -0.10 -19.00
N ALA A 613 -21.62 0.41 -18.28
CA ALA A 613 -20.51 -0.40 -17.79
C ALA A 613 -20.94 -1.52 -16.82
N THR A 614 -22.05 -1.31 -16.11
CA THR A 614 -22.61 -2.24 -15.10
C THR A 614 -23.77 -3.07 -15.62
N MET A 615 -24.44 -2.62 -16.69
CA MET A 615 -25.63 -3.22 -17.26
C MET A 615 -25.46 -4.72 -17.52
N GLY A 616 -24.33 -5.11 -18.13
CA GLY A 616 -24.05 -6.51 -18.43
C GLY A 616 -23.94 -7.40 -17.19
N LEU A 617 -23.48 -6.85 -16.06
CA LEU A 617 -23.36 -7.57 -14.78
C LEU A 617 -24.73 -7.74 -14.15
N ILE A 618 -25.51 -6.67 -14.09
CA ILE A 618 -26.86 -6.65 -13.51
C ILE A 618 -27.79 -7.64 -14.25
N PHE A 619 -27.78 -7.64 -15.58
CA PHE A 619 -28.58 -8.60 -16.34
C PHE A 619 -28.11 -10.05 -16.15
N ARG A 620 -26.83 -10.31 -15.89
CA ARG A 620 -26.34 -11.67 -15.57
C ARG A 620 -26.83 -12.14 -14.21
N ILE A 621 -26.81 -11.26 -13.21
CA ILE A 621 -27.39 -11.54 -11.89
C ILE A 621 -28.89 -11.80 -12.01
N LEU A 622 -29.62 -10.92 -12.69
CA LEU A 622 -31.06 -11.08 -12.92
C LEU A 622 -31.40 -12.39 -13.63
N LYS A 623 -30.68 -12.71 -14.71
CA LYS A 623 -30.86 -13.98 -15.41
C LYS A 623 -30.60 -15.18 -14.50
N SER A 624 -29.52 -15.14 -13.73
CA SER A 624 -29.16 -16.22 -12.81
C SER A 624 -30.19 -16.43 -11.70
N GLY A 625 -30.78 -15.35 -11.16
CA GLY A 625 -31.91 -15.44 -10.22
C GLY A 625 -33.16 -16.00 -10.87
N ILE A 626 -33.50 -15.60 -12.09
CA ILE A 626 -34.65 -16.17 -12.82
C ILE A 626 -34.44 -17.66 -13.11
N GLU A 627 -33.21 -18.07 -13.44
CA GLU A 627 -32.87 -19.46 -13.75
C GLU A 627 -32.95 -20.39 -12.53
N SER A 628 -32.83 -19.86 -11.30
CA SER A 628 -33.02 -20.65 -10.07
C SER A 628 -34.49 -20.92 -9.73
N VAL A 629 -35.44 -20.30 -10.44
CA VAL A 629 -36.87 -20.57 -10.28
C VAL A 629 -37.20 -21.97 -10.78
N GLN A 630 -37.65 -22.85 -9.87
CA GLN A 630 -37.95 -24.26 -10.17
C GLN A 630 -39.13 -24.43 -11.15
N CYS A 631 -40.14 -23.56 -11.07
CA CYS A 631 -41.37 -23.66 -11.87
C CYS A 631 -41.14 -23.18 -13.31
N ASN A 632 -41.11 -24.11 -14.27
CA ASN A 632 -40.81 -23.82 -15.68
C ASN A 632 -41.69 -22.73 -16.31
N SER A 633 -43.01 -22.77 -16.09
CA SER A 633 -43.95 -21.78 -16.64
C SER A 633 -43.64 -20.37 -16.13
N ARG A 634 -43.44 -20.23 -14.81
CA ARG A 634 -43.07 -18.94 -14.17
C ARG A 634 -41.71 -18.45 -14.66
N ARG A 635 -40.73 -19.35 -14.76
CA ARG A 635 -39.39 -19.05 -15.31
C ARG A 635 -39.46 -18.51 -16.73
N ILE A 636 -40.22 -19.14 -17.63
CA ILE A 636 -40.41 -18.67 -19.01
C ILE A 636 -41.04 -17.27 -19.03
N LYS A 637 -42.05 -17.02 -18.19
CA LYS A 637 -42.69 -15.70 -18.10
C LYS A 637 -41.71 -14.60 -17.67
N LEU A 638 -40.89 -14.87 -16.66
CA LEU A 638 -39.83 -13.96 -16.21
C LEU A 638 -38.74 -13.76 -17.29
N LEU A 639 -38.35 -14.81 -18.00
CA LEU A 639 -37.37 -14.72 -19.09
C LEU A 639 -37.87 -13.84 -20.25
N LYS A 640 -39.18 -13.85 -20.54
CA LYS A 640 -39.79 -12.93 -21.52
C LYS A 640 -39.65 -11.47 -21.07
N ILE A 641 -39.99 -11.16 -19.82
CA ILE A 641 -39.83 -9.81 -19.24
C ILE A 641 -38.35 -9.39 -19.28
N TYR A 642 -37.44 -10.28 -18.87
CA TYR A 642 -35.99 -10.09 -18.94
C TYR A 642 -35.52 -9.76 -20.37
N GLY A 643 -35.98 -10.49 -21.37
CA GLY A 643 -35.61 -10.25 -22.78
C GLY A 643 -36.04 -8.86 -23.24
N MET A 644 -37.27 -8.46 -22.92
CA MET A 644 -37.78 -7.12 -23.23
C MET A 644 -36.98 -6.02 -22.53
N LEU A 645 -36.75 -6.16 -21.22
CA LEU A 645 -35.93 -5.23 -20.43
C LEU A 645 -34.52 -5.10 -21.03
N LYS A 646 -33.85 -6.21 -21.31
CA LYS A 646 -32.50 -6.21 -21.88
C LYS A 646 -32.42 -5.44 -23.19
N CYS A 647 -33.38 -5.65 -24.09
CA CYS A 647 -33.42 -4.97 -25.37
C CYS A 647 -33.73 -3.46 -25.22
N GLN A 648 -34.78 -3.13 -24.46
CA GLN A 648 -35.22 -1.74 -24.28
C GLN A 648 -34.19 -0.91 -23.51
N THR A 649 -33.64 -1.42 -22.41
CA THR A 649 -32.60 -0.75 -21.63
C THR A 649 -31.32 -0.52 -22.46
N ARG A 650 -30.89 -1.52 -23.25
CA ARG A 650 -29.73 -1.37 -24.14
C ARG A 650 -29.99 -0.29 -25.20
N TYR A 651 -31.18 -0.28 -25.81
CA TYR A 651 -31.56 0.73 -26.79
C TYR A 651 -31.62 2.13 -26.17
N TYR A 652 -32.24 2.25 -25.00
CA TYR A 652 -32.35 3.50 -24.22
C TYR A 652 -30.98 4.13 -23.98
N PHE A 653 -30.04 3.39 -23.38
CA PHE A 653 -28.70 3.93 -23.13
C PHE A 653 -27.88 4.16 -24.39
N LYS A 654 -28.03 3.33 -25.43
CA LYS A 654 -27.36 3.55 -26.71
C LYS A 654 -27.78 4.89 -27.33
N LYS A 655 -29.07 5.24 -27.25
CA LYS A 655 -29.60 6.51 -27.76
C LYS A 655 -29.23 7.70 -26.89
N LEU A 656 -29.31 7.58 -25.56
CA LEU A 656 -28.87 8.63 -24.64
C LEU A 656 -27.40 9.00 -24.84
N MET A 657 -26.54 8.03 -25.17
CA MET A 657 -25.12 8.27 -25.41
C MET A 657 -24.78 8.77 -26.83
N ASP A 658 -25.76 8.81 -27.75
CA ASP A 658 -25.57 9.18 -29.16
C ASP A 658 -25.93 10.66 -29.46
N ASP A 659 -26.26 11.46 -28.43
CA ASP A 659 -26.49 12.93 -28.46
C ASP A 659 -27.52 13.47 -29.47
N ARG A 660 -28.17 12.64 -30.31
CA ARG A 660 -28.94 13.07 -31.49
C ARG A 660 -30.46 12.98 -31.39
N VAL A 661 -31.07 12.40 -30.35
CA VAL A 661 -32.55 12.31 -30.24
C VAL A 661 -32.99 12.19 -28.77
N LEU A 662 -33.76 13.16 -28.25
CA LEU A 662 -34.28 13.14 -26.86
C LEU A 662 -35.81 12.91 -26.77
N SER A 663 -36.60 13.40 -27.72
CA SER A 663 -38.07 13.48 -27.60
C SER A 663 -38.83 12.13 -27.58
N LYS A 664 -38.18 11.00 -27.88
CA LYS A 664 -38.77 9.65 -27.82
C LYS A 664 -38.28 8.82 -26.62
N MET A 665 -37.43 9.38 -25.74
CA MET A 665 -36.82 8.63 -24.65
C MET A 665 -37.72 8.50 -23.41
N ASP A 666 -38.59 9.48 -23.15
CA ASP A 666 -39.47 9.46 -21.96
C ASP A 666 -40.45 8.29 -22.02
N LYS A 667 -41.14 8.12 -23.17
CA LYS A 667 -42.04 6.98 -23.40
C LYS A 667 -41.33 5.62 -23.26
N LEU A 668 -40.07 5.53 -23.69
CA LEU A 668 -39.29 4.31 -23.53
C LEU A 668 -38.90 4.07 -22.07
N SER A 669 -38.55 5.13 -21.34
CA SER A 669 -38.29 5.08 -19.90
C SER A 669 -39.51 4.61 -19.13
N ASP A 670 -40.70 5.12 -19.46
CA ASP A 670 -41.97 4.71 -18.84
C ASP A 670 -42.28 3.24 -19.11
N ASN A 671 -42.10 2.78 -20.35
CA ASN A 671 -42.25 1.37 -20.69
C ASN A 671 -41.27 0.46 -19.90
N ILE A 672 -40.03 0.91 -19.72
CA ILE A 672 -39.05 0.19 -18.90
C ILE A 672 -39.50 0.14 -17.44
N ASN A 673 -39.99 1.26 -16.89
CA ASN A 673 -40.53 1.32 -15.52
C ASN A 673 -41.72 0.36 -15.34
N GLU A 674 -42.63 0.27 -16.32
CA GLU A 674 -43.75 -0.66 -16.30
C GLU A 674 -43.27 -2.13 -16.31
N LEU A 675 -42.27 -2.44 -17.13
CA LEU A 675 -41.66 -3.78 -17.16
C LEU A 675 -40.94 -4.13 -15.85
N ILE A 676 -40.30 -3.15 -15.20
CA ILE A 676 -39.70 -3.33 -13.87
C ILE A 676 -40.79 -3.60 -12.82
N GLY A 677 -41.90 -2.86 -12.87
CA GLY A 677 -43.07 -3.09 -12.01
C GLY A 677 -43.63 -4.51 -12.19
N LYS A 678 -43.81 -4.95 -13.44
CA LYS A 678 -44.21 -6.33 -13.78
C LYS A 678 -43.22 -7.37 -13.26
N LEU A 679 -41.92 -7.15 -13.45
CA LEU A 679 -40.88 -8.04 -12.93
C LEU A 679 -41.00 -8.20 -11.41
N LYS A 680 -41.19 -7.10 -10.67
CA LYS A 680 -41.32 -7.12 -9.21
C LYS A 680 -42.57 -7.84 -8.74
N LEU A 681 -43.72 -7.61 -9.37
CA LEU A 681 -44.97 -8.28 -9.02
C LEU A 681 -44.86 -9.80 -9.21
N GLU A 682 -44.32 -10.24 -10.35
CA GLU A 682 -44.09 -11.66 -10.64
C GLU A 682 -43.01 -12.27 -9.73
N TRP A 683 -42.00 -11.50 -9.34
CA TRP A 683 -40.97 -11.96 -8.41
C TRP A 683 -41.49 -12.08 -6.97
N THR A 684 -42.34 -11.15 -6.52
CA THR A 684 -42.91 -11.15 -5.17
C THR A 684 -43.94 -12.28 -5.01
N SER A 685 -44.73 -12.56 -6.05
CA SER A 685 -45.65 -13.70 -6.04
C SER A 685 -44.91 -15.04 -5.92
N LEU A 686 -43.66 -15.14 -6.38
CA LEU A 686 -42.80 -16.30 -6.15
C LEU A 686 -42.38 -16.43 -4.68
N LYS A 687 -41.95 -15.33 -4.02
CA LYS A 687 -41.55 -15.34 -2.61
C LYS A 687 -42.71 -15.72 -1.67
N ASN A 688 -43.94 -15.36 -2.02
CA ASN A 688 -45.11 -15.57 -1.15
C ASN A 688 -45.78 -16.96 -1.33
N HIS A 689 -45.38 -17.75 -2.33
CA HIS A 689 -45.93 -19.08 -2.59
C HIS A 689 -44.82 -20.14 -2.46
N GLU A 690 -44.58 -20.63 -1.25
CA GLU A 690 -43.77 -21.85 -0.97
C GLU A 690 -44.41 -23.15 -1.51
N THR A 691 -45.62 -23.07 -2.07
CA THR A 691 -46.36 -24.25 -2.52
C THR A 691 -45.85 -24.75 -3.88
N GLU A 692 -45.60 -26.06 -3.94
CA GLU A 692 -45.28 -26.85 -5.12
C GLU A 692 -46.04 -26.37 -6.37
N CYS A 693 -45.28 -26.16 -7.45
CA CYS A 693 -45.79 -25.70 -8.74
C CYS A 693 -46.77 -26.75 -9.31
N THR A 694 -48.08 -26.51 -9.20
CA THR A 694 -49.16 -27.36 -9.76
C THR A 694 -49.32 -27.23 -11.29
N CYS A 695 -48.27 -26.80 -12.00
CA CYS A 695 -48.32 -26.68 -13.45
C CYS A 695 -48.36 -28.09 -14.07
N THR A 696 -49.57 -28.57 -14.38
CA THR A 696 -49.78 -29.79 -15.17
C THR A 696 -48.99 -29.72 -16.47
N ILE A 697 -48.08 -30.68 -16.65
CA ILE A 697 -47.29 -30.84 -17.87
C ILE A 697 -48.26 -31.21 -19.01
N SER A 698 -48.72 -30.23 -19.77
CA SER A 698 -49.26 -30.48 -21.10
C SER A 698 -48.08 -30.79 -22.02
N ARG A 699 -47.77 -32.09 -22.18
CA ARG A 699 -46.90 -32.58 -23.25
C ARG A 699 -47.54 -32.21 -24.59
N SER A 700 -46.95 -31.26 -25.30
CA SER A 700 -47.09 -31.16 -26.75
C SER A 700 -45.71 -30.90 -27.35
N HIS A 701 -45.18 -31.97 -27.93
CA HIS A 701 -44.09 -32.11 -28.89
C HIS A 701 -42.79 -31.28 -28.76
N SER A 702 -41.71 -32.05 -28.62
CA SER A 702 -40.32 -31.69 -28.82
C SER A 702 -40.05 -31.25 -30.26
N GLU A 703 -39.58 -30.03 -30.44
CA GLU A 703 -38.64 -29.70 -31.51
C GLU A 703 -37.46 -28.93 -30.90
N ASP A 704 -36.27 -29.44 -31.18
CA ASP A 704 -34.98 -28.91 -30.80
C ASP A 704 -34.87 -27.41 -31.15
N SER A 705 -34.60 -26.58 -30.13
CA SER A 705 -34.16 -25.20 -30.32
C SER A 705 -33.17 -24.78 -29.22
N GLY A 706 -32.13 -25.59 -29.04
CA GLY A 706 -30.85 -25.06 -28.59
C GLY A 706 -30.21 -24.28 -29.74
N ASP A 707 -29.84 -23.01 -29.49
CA ASP A 707 -28.99 -22.12 -30.31
C ASP A 707 -29.61 -20.95 -31.09
N CYS A 708 -30.92 -20.71 -31.11
CA CYS A 708 -31.48 -19.62 -31.94
C CYS A 708 -31.73 -18.26 -31.26
N PHE A 709 -31.30 -18.01 -30.00
CA PHE A 709 -31.61 -16.74 -29.31
C PHE A 709 -30.48 -15.68 -29.27
N GLU A 710 -29.30 -15.95 -29.83
CA GLU A 710 -28.25 -14.93 -30.01
C GLU A 710 -28.33 -14.19 -31.36
N SER A 711 -29.15 -14.67 -32.31
CA SER A 711 -29.23 -14.13 -33.69
C SER A 711 -30.39 -13.14 -33.94
N TYR A 712 -31.38 -13.01 -33.05
CA TYR A 712 -32.55 -12.13 -33.28
C TYR A 712 -32.34 -10.63 -32.98
N CYS A 713 -31.10 -10.16 -32.81
CA CYS A 713 -30.80 -8.72 -32.70
C CYS A 713 -30.88 -7.93 -34.02
N CYS A 714 -31.25 -8.57 -35.14
CA CYS A 714 -31.26 -7.94 -36.48
C CYS A 714 -32.64 -7.61 -37.07
N LEU A 715 -33.74 -7.69 -36.31
CA LEU A 715 -35.08 -7.41 -36.86
C LEU A 715 -35.78 -6.27 -36.12
N PHE A 716 -35.42 -5.03 -36.48
CA PHE A 716 -36.39 -3.96 -36.68
C PHE A 716 -35.98 -3.19 -37.94
N PRO A 717 -36.90 -2.91 -38.89
CA PRO A 717 -36.57 -2.28 -40.16
C PRO A 717 -36.11 -0.84 -39.94
N THR A 718 -35.16 -0.39 -40.76
CA THR A 718 -35.03 1.01 -41.11
C THR A 718 -36.37 1.54 -41.64
N MET A 719 -37.01 2.41 -40.86
CA MET A 719 -37.79 3.54 -41.34
C MET A 719 -37.38 4.78 -40.57
#